data_AF-A0A1X7N677-F1
#
_entry.id   AF-A0A1X7N677-F1
#
_cell.length_a   1.000
_cell.length_b   1.000
_cell.length_c   1.000
_cell.angle_alpha   90.00
_cell.angle_beta   90.00
_cell.angle_gamma   90.00
#
_symmetry.space_group_name_H-M   'P 1'
#
loop_
_entity.id
_entity.type
_entity.pdbx_description
1 polymer ?
#
loop_
_entity_poly.entity_id
_entity_poly.type
_entity_poly.pdbx_seq_one_letter_code
_entity_poly.pdbx_strand_id
1 'polypeptide(L)'
;MGREREVGTLWIGGPLSWLEQLSLRSFVDKGQKITLFSYDDIPNVPEGVIHRDGREIIDTEDFIKYELKNSFALFADLFRLHMIHKCPGMIWVDTDVYCHRPMDYETDYVLGFELPGEKRVNNAVLGLPSDSEMLAQMLAFTEDRHSIAPFLPKAKQRDYRQKAEAGAPVHVSQQPWGIWGPSMVTHYVHLLGLADKVLPLEAFYPVTFPDRAKFLRPAKVVEAIVTDETTALHLWASNKKQLGKLHHGLPPKGSYLDKLVRLHDIQPALAPIRERGTAVFDSGLIDHIDLGDITSVADMTGAARGLVLALAHQHECEVRLLNLDNRCRFAAEPQPWIAEYTEFLAHNGISSERVRIIETENDLKPVDVLCNLDGFGSNLRIRNLGPVYDRLLHADSRVIMDIRKGSGAFPFLKRYGTNTVIATREVDGAPVTRVLVTPMPAETTENDEGWNRIATRLAGKDGFYRPGPEGHSFLFVPRDKDTLVVTFDNLDITMNKRDDRRPWGYAFIEQQGWSMLGVLAGGWTWYRNPWVSEQFDELRDAGFFKQFKRVVFYGASMGGYAACAFSPAAPGADVVAISPQTTLNKSIVPWETRYKVAWERDFSGPYGDAAQVSDAARKVYILYDPYEPLDSGHVNRFTHDNVEYLRAPLLGHRLGSSLSQMGILTPIILGALAGTLTSQDYYQMLRTRKTFPRYQRELFTRAVDKGHRKLAKRLGEYILARDDNRKVRQGMKGL
;
A
#
# COMPACT_ATOMS: atom_id res chain seq x y z
N MET A 1 -23.21 41.65 -9.64
CA MET A 1 -22.27 40.58 -9.21
C MET A 1 -22.78 40.11 -7.88
N GLY A 2 -23.10 38.82 -7.76
CA GLY A 2 -23.69 38.30 -6.53
C GLY A 2 -22.68 38.24 -5.37
N ARG A 3 -23.18 38.10 -4.15
CA ARG A 3 -22.35 37.93 -2.94
C ARG A 3 -21.42 36.71 -3.08
N GLU A 4 -20.11 36.91 -2.99
CA GLU A 4 -19.13 35.81 -2.98
C GLU A 4 -19.29 35.01 -1.68
N ARG A 5 -19.79 33.77 -1.79
CA ARG A 5 -20.02 32.88 -0.65
C ARG A 5 -18.97 31.77 -0.58
N GLU A 6 -18.40 31.62 0.60
CA GLU A 6 -17.59 30.45 0.95
C GLU A 6 -18.50 29.25 1.23
N VAL A 7 -18.06 28.07 0.81
CA VAL A 7 -18.71 26.80 1.19
C VAL A 7 -17.84 26.04 2.18
N GLY A 8 -18.49 25.38 3.14
CA GLY A 8 -17.83 24.57 4.16
C GLY A 8 -18.31 23.12 4.11
N THR A 9 -17.41 22.19 4.40
CA THR A 9 -17.70 20.76 4.50
C THR A 9 -16.84 20.09 5.57
N LEU A 10 -17.13 18.84 5.91
CA LEU A 10 -16.45 18.10 6.98
C LEU A 10 -15.92 16.75 6.50
N TRP A 11 -14.69 16.43 6.89
CA TRP A 11 -14.16 15.09 6.83
C TRP A 11 -13.40 14.73 8.11
N ILE A 12 -13.92 13.75 8.85
CA ILE A 12 -13.41 13.46 10.22
C ILE A 12 -12.00 12.89 10.16
N GLY A 13 -11.74 11.90 9.31
CA GLY A 13 -10.45 11.23 9.27
C GLY A 13 -10.27 10.24 8.12
N GLY A 14 -9.02 9.87 7.88
CA GLY A 14 -8.59 9.03 6.76
C GLY A 14 -8.62 9.75 5.40
N PRO A 15 -7.93 9.23 4.38
CA PRO A 15 -7.89 9.86 3.06
C PRO A 15 -9.24 9.84 2.34
N LEU A 16 -9.41 10.81 1.46
CA LEU A 16 -10.55 10.97 0.57
C LEU A 16 -10.53 9.91 -0.53
N SER A 17 -11.71 9.45 -0.98
CA SER A 17 -11.79 8.73 -2.25
C SER A 17 -11.90 9.72 -3.42
N TRP A 18 -11.75 9.23 -4.64
CA TRP A 18 -11.84 10.06 -5.84
C TRP A 18 -13.19 10.78 -5.97
N LEU A 19 -14.27 10.26 -5.36
CA LEU A 19 -15.58 10.91 -5.40
C LEU A 19 -15.60 12.19 -4.55
N GLU A 20 -14.99 12.15 -3.36
CA GLU A 20 -14.83 13.34 -2.53
C GLU A 20 -13.83 14.30 -3.15
N GLN A 21 -12.71 13.79 -3.68
CA GLN A 21 -11.74 14.64 -4.39
C GLN A 21 -12.38 15.36 -5.57
N LEU A 22 -13.20 14.65 -6.38
CA LEU A 22 -13.95 15.24 -7.48
C LEU A 22 -14.87 16.36 -7.00
N SER A 23 -15.60 16.12 -5.91
CA SER A 23 -16.55 17.08 -5.33
C SER A 23 -15.82 18.34 -4.87
N LEU A 24 -14.77 18.21 -4.04
CA LEU A 24 -13.98 19.35 -3.58
C LEU A 24 -13.30 20.11 -4.72
N ARG A 25 -12.66 19.36 -5.63
CA ARG A 25 -11.95 19.92 -6.78
C ARG A 25 -12.88 20.72 -7.69
N SER A 26 -14.12 20.30 -7.84
CA SER A 26 -15.09 21.02 -8.67
C SER A 26 -15.37 22.44 -8.17
N PHE A 27 -15.42 22.69 -6.86
CA PHE A 27 -15.58 24.05 -6.33
C PHE A 27 -14.36 24.93 -6.64
N VAL A 28 -13.16 24.38 -6.43
CA VAL A 28 -11.89 25.06 -6.73
C VAL A 28 -11.82 25.45 -8.21
N ASP A 29 -12.08 24.49 -9.12
CA ASP A 29 -12.00 24.75 -10.56
C ASP A 29 -13.08 25.73 -11.06
N LYS A 30 -14.18 25.89 -10.30
CA LYS A 30 -15.22 26.90 -10.57
C LYS A 30 -14.95 28.26 -9.93
N GLY A 31 -13.86 28.39 -9.17
CA GLY A 31 -13.49 29.63 -8.48
C GLY A 31 -14.33 29.91 -7.24
N GLN A 32 -15.02 28.91 -6.68
CA GLN A 32 -15.74 29.03 -5.43
C GLN A 32 -14.87 28.55 -4.26
N LYS A 33 -14.68 29.40 -3.26
CA LYS A 33 -13.88 29.07 -2.06
C LYS A 33 -14.56 27.93 -1.30
N ILE A 34 -13.80 26.84 -1.07
CA ILE A 34 -14.25 25.69 -0.31
C ILE A 34 -13.30 25.40 0.85
N THR A 35 -13.89 25.29 2.04
CA THR A 35 -13.20 24.93 3.28
C THR A 35 -13.56 23.51 3.68
N LEU A 36 -12.53 22.68 3.83
CA LEU A 36 -12.60 21.36 4.43
C LEU A 36 -12.20 21.47 5.90
N PHE A 37 -13.19 21.29 6.78
CA PHE A 37 -12.94 21.06 8.19
C PHE A 37 -12.54 19.60 8.41
N SER A 38 -11.47 19.34 9.16
CA SER A 38 -11.06 17.99 9.54
C SER A 38 -10.53 17.90 10.97
N TYR A 39 -10.60 16.69 11.56
CA TYR A 39 -10.05 16.44 12.89
C TYR A 39 -8.68 15.78 12.84
N ASP A 40 -8.37 15.12 11.72
CA ASP A 40 -7.07 14.56 11.36
C ASP A 40 -6.44 15.31 10.17
N ASP A 41 -5.13 15.10 9.97
CA ASP A 41 -4.45 15.46 8.73
C ASP A 41 -4.88 14.52 7.59
N ILE A 42 -5.35 15.10 6.48
CA ILE A 42 -5.91 14.35 5.35
C ILE A 42 -4.88 14.37 4.21
N PRO A 43 -4.22 13.24 3.90
CA PRO A 43 -3.00 13.25 3.10
C PRO A 43 -3.21 13.52 1.60
N ASN A 44 -4.46 13.56 1.13
CA ASN A 44 -4.79 13.60 -0.31
C ASN A 44 -5.92 14.58 -0.64
N VAL A 45 -5.96 15.72 0.04
CA VAL A 45 -6.88 16.83 -0.28
C VAL A 45 -6.46 17.49 -1.60
N PRO A 46 -7.40 17.79 -2.52
CA PRO A 46 -7.08 18.52 -3.74
C PRO A 46 -6.48 19.90 -3.47
N GLU A 47 -5.48 20.29 -4.27
CA GLU A 47 -4.89 21.63 -4.24
C GLU A 47 -5.97 22.72 -4.43
N GLY A 48 -5.87 23.80 -3.64
CA GLY A 48 -6.79 24.94 -3.65
C GLY A 48 -7.95 24.84 -2.67
N VAL A 49 -8.16 23.69 -2.03
CA VAL A 49 -9.09 23.55 -0.90
C VAL A 49 -8.49 24.19 0.35
N ILE A 50 -9.28 24.95 1.10
CA ILE A 50 -8.86 25.57 2.36
C ILE A 50 -8.99 24.54 3.48
N HIS A 51 -7.98 24.43 4.35
CA HIS A 51 -7.98 23.50 5.47
C HIS A 51 -8.21 24.25 6.78
N ARG A 52 -9.14 23.75 7.61
CA ARG A 52 -9.40 24.29 8.96
C ARG A 52 -9.63 23.16 9.96
N ASP A 53 -9.32 23.39 11.23
CA ASP A 53 -9.53 22.38 12.27
C ASP A 53 -11.03 22.31 12.59
N GLY A 54 -11.59 21.10 12.59
CA GLY A 54 -12.98 20.85 12.98
C GLY A 54 -13.29 21.33 14.40
N ARG A 55 -12.28 21.37 15.28
CA ARG A 55 -12.40 21.86 16.67
C ARG A 55 -12.75 23.34 16.76
N GLU A 56 -12.53 24.12 15.70
CA GLU A 56 -13.01 25.50 15.62
C GLU A 56 -14.55 25.57 15.69
N ILE A 57 -15.23 24.55 15.15
CA ILE A 57 -16.69 24.48 15.10
C ILE A 57 -17.24 23.67 16.27
N ILE A 58 -16.73 22.46 16.52
CA ILE A 58 -17.09 21.63 17.69
C ILE A 58 -15.81 21.01 18.24
N ASP A 59 -15.39 21.45 19.42
CA ASP A 59 -14.26 20.81 20.11
C ASP A 59 -14.74 19.53 20.80
N THR A 60 -14.43 18.37 20.22
CA THR A 60 -14.89 17.07 20.70
C THR A 60 -14.02 15.93 20.19
N GLU A 61 -13.99 14.85 20.97
CA GLU A 61 -13.46 13.53 20.57
C GLU A 61 -14.60 12.49 20.46
N ASP A 62 -15.85 12.88 20.73
CA ASP A 62 -17.04 12.04 20.67
C ASP A 62 -17.84 12.28 19.37
N PHE A 63 -17.48 11.52 18.35
CA PHE A 63 -18.09 11.57 17.03
C PHE A 63 -19.29 10.62 16.91
N ILE A 64 -20.50 11.14 17.15
CA ILE A 64 -21.75 10.37 17.16
C ILE A 64 -22.02 9.68 15.81
N LYS A 65 -22.39 8.40 15.85
CA LYS A 65 -22.73 7.58 14.67
C LYS A 65 -24.12 6.98 14.77
N TYR A 66 -24.73 6.71 13.61
CA TYR A 66 -25.83 5.75 13.53
C TYR A 66 -25.30 4.35 13.83
N GLU A 67 -25.85 3.68 14.85
CA GLU A 67 -25.41 2.35 15.29
C GLU A 67 -25.54 1.31 14.17
N LEU A 68 -26.72 1.23 13.54
CA LEU A 68 -27.01 0.23 12.51
C LEU A 68 -26.20 0.41 11.22
N LYS A 69 -25.75 1.63 10.92
CA LYS A 69 -25.05 1.96 9.67
C LYS A 69 -23.57 2.31 9.87
N ASN A 70 -23.10 2.37 11.11
CA ASN A 70 -21.75 2.83 11.48
C ASN A 70 -21.35 4.10 10.70
N SER A 71 -22.23 5.10 10.68
CA SER A 71 -22.11 6.29 9.82
C SER A 71 -22.08 7.57 10.63
N PHE A 72 -21.06 8.40 10.39
CA PHE A 72 -20.88 9.74 10.97
C PHE A 72 -21.86 10.80 10.44
N ALA A 73 -22.90 10.40 9.70
CA ALA A 73 -23.91 11.33 9.19
C ALA A 73 -24.57 12.14 10.30
N LEU A 74 -24.80 11.55 11.49
CA LEU A 74 -25.31 12.27 12.66
C LEU A 74 -24.37 13.39 13.13
N PHE A 75 -23.07 13.09 13.22
CA PHE A 75 -22.09 14.10 13.59
C PHE A 75 -22.00 15.21 12.53
N ALA A 76 -22.07 14.88 11.24
CA ALA A 76 -22.12 15.88 10.17
C ALA A 76 -23.42 16.73 10.21
N ASP A 77 -24.55 16.12 10.59
CA ASP A 77 -25.82 16.83 10.83
C ASP A 77 -25.70 17.83 11.99
N LEU A 78 -25.01 17.48 13.07
CA LEU A 78 -24.72 18.41 14.16
C LEU A 78 -23.73 19.51 13.74
N PHE A 79 -22.59 19.09 13.16
CA PHE A 79 -21.50 19.98 12.78
C PHE A 79 -21.96 21.06 11.81
N ARG A 80 -22.79 20.72 10.81
CA ARG A 80 -23.25 21.71 9.83
C ARG A 80 -24.06 22.84 10.46
N LEU A 81 -24.87 22.55 11.49
CA LEU A 81 -25.64 23.58 12.20
C LEU A 81 -24.71 24.52 12.96
N HIS A 82 -23.77 23.95 13.72
CA HIS A 82 -22.77 24.74 14.45
C HIS A 82 -21.87 25.54 13.51
N MET A 83 -21.53 25.01 12.33
CA MET A 83 -20.75 25.70 11.31
C MET A 83 -21.51 26.93 10.79
N ILE A 84 -22.77 26.76 10.40
CA ILE A 84 -23.60 27.88 9.92
C ILE A 84 -23.75 28.96 11.00
N HIS A 85 -23.90 28.55 12.26
CA HIS A 85 -23.99 29.49 13.39
C HIS A 85 -22.68 30.26 13.63
N LYS A 86 -21.53 29.57 13.61
CA LYS A 86 -20.21 30.15 13.90
C LYS A 86 -19.54 30.84 12.71
N CYS A 87 -19.97 30.55 11.48
CA CYS A 87 -19.43 31.12 10.25
C CYS A 87 -20.56 31.76 9.41
N PRO A 88 -21.05 32.96 9.81
CA PRO A 88 -22.16 33.60 9.13
C PRO A 88 -21.95 33.77 7.62
N GLY A 89 -22.94 33.34 6.83
CA GLY A 89 -22.93 33.43 5.37
C GLY A 89 -22.27 32.25 4.65
N MET A 90 -21.60 31.35 5.37
CA MET A 90 -21.05 30.11 4.81
C MET A 90 -22.16 29.11 4.49
N ILE A 91 -22.10 28.48 3.32
CA ILE A 91 -23.03 27.42 2.91
C ILE A 91 -22.41 26.07 3.22
N TRP A 92 -23.13 25.19 3.92
CA TRP A 92 -22.73 23.79 4.06
C TRP A 92 -22.93 23.03 2.75
N VAL A 93 -21.95 22.20 2.38
CA VAL A 93 -22.09 21.17 1.34
C VAL A 93 -21.60 19.82 1.86
N ASP A 94 -22.32 18.73 1.59
CA ASP A 94 -21.81 17.38 1.84
C ASP A 94 -20.60 17.10 0.92
N THR A 95 -19.66 16.25 1.35
CA THR A 95 -18.43 15.94 0.59
C THR A 95 -18.66 15.16 -0.71
N ASP A 96 -19.91 14.84 -1.04
CA ASP A 96 -20.35 14.22 -2.28
C ASP A 96 -21.23 15.17 -3.14
N VAL A 97 -21.17 16.48 -2.88
CA VAL A 97 -21.80 17.52 -3.69
C VAL A 97 -20.80 18.09 -4.69
N TYR A 98 -21.16 18.03 -5.97
CA TYR A 98 -20.37 18.58 -7.08
C TYR A 98 -20.82 19.99 -7.44
N CYS A 99 -19.88 20.92 -7.61
CA CYS A 99 -20.12 22.28 -8.07
C CYS A 99 -20.27 22.33 -9.59
N HIS A 100 -21.48 22.56 -10.07
CA HIS A 100 -21.75 22.75 -11.50
C HIS A 100 -21.38 24.17 -11.96
N ARG A 101 -21.79 25.16 -11.15
CA ARG A 101 -21.44 26.58 -11.26
C ARG A 101 -21.39 27.21 -9.86
N PRO A 102 -20.72 28.36 -9.69
CA PRO A 102 -20.69 29.05 -8.41
C PRO A 102 -22.09 29.28 -7.81
N MET A 103 -22.23 29.06 -6.51
CA MET A 103 -23.47 29.34 -5.78
C MET A 103 -23.57 30.84 -5.46
N ASP A 104 -24.20 31.60 -6.35
CA ASP A 104 -24.29 33.06 -6.34
C ASP A 104 -25.61 33.60 -5.74
N TYR A 105 -26.10 32.96 -4.68
CA TYR A 105 -27.36 33.32 -4.03
C TYR A 105 -27.22 34.56 -3.14
N GLU A 106 -28.07 35.57 -3.36
CA GLU A 106 -28.12 36.77 -2.50
C GLU A 106 -28.65 36.44 -1.09
N THR A 107 -29.68 35.61 -0.99
CA THR A 107 -30.28 35.17 0.28
C THR A 107 -29.37 34.22 1.07
N ASP A 108 -29.39 34.32 2.39
CA ASP A 108 -28.73 33.34 3.27
C ASP A 108 -29.50 32.01 3.37
N TYR A 109 -30.77 31.96 2.97
CA TYR A 109 -31.53 30.72 2.85
C TYR A 109 -31.15 29.99 1.55
N VAL A 110 -30.25 29.01 1.67
CA VAL A 110 -29.76 28.19 0.55
C VAL A 110 -30.01 26.73 0.86
N LEU A 111 -31.22 26.27 0.54
CA LEU A 111 -31.71 24.92 0.78
C LEU A 111 -32.68 24.53 -0.32
N GLY A 112 -32.74 23.24 -0.69
CA GLY A 112 -33.53 22.79 -1.84
C GLY A 112 -34.42 21.59 -1.56
N PHE A 113 -35.51 21.47 -2.31
CA PHE A 113 -36.37 20.28 -2.29
C PHE A 113 -35.64 19.08 -2.91
N GLU A 114 -35.73 17.88 -2.32
CA GLU A 114 -35.06 16.68 -2.85
C GLU A 114 -35.98 15.71 -3.61
N LEU A 115 -37.29 15.96 -3.56
CA LEU A 115 -38.29 15.15 -4.24
C LEU A 115 -39.32 16.07 -4.92
N PRO A 116 -39.94 15.62 -6.03
CA PRO A 116 -41.04 16.35 -6.66
C PRO A 116 -42.18 16.66 -5.67
N GLY A 117 -42.82 17.82 -5.87
CA GLY A 117 -44.01 18.22 -5.11
C GLY A 117 -43.73 18.97 -3.80
N GLU A 118 -42.52 19.51 -3.62
CA GLU A 118 -42.20 20.52 -2.59
C GLU A 118 -42.47 20.10 -1.14
N LYS A 119 -42.38 18.79 -0.86
CA LYS A 119 -42.68 18.26 0.48
C LYS A 119 -41.45 18.08 1.35
N ARG A 120 -40.32 17.70 0.77
CA ARG A 120 -39.14 17.26 1.51
C ARG A 120 -37.91 18.06 1.09
N VAL A 121 -37.27 18.65 2.09
CA VAL A 121 -36.05 19.45 1.98
C VAL A 121 -34.88 18.60 2.43
N ASN A 122 -33.79 18.67 1.69
CA ASN A 122 -32.55 17.97 2.03
C ASN A 122 -31.56 18.96 2.65
N ASN A 123 -30.56 18.44 3.36
CA ASN A 123 -29.57 19.22 4.09
C ASN A 123 -28.16 19.07 3.52
N ALA A 124 -27.97 18.34 2.41
CA ALA A 124 -26.68 18.18 1.74
C ALA A 124 -26.14 19.49 1.14
N VAL A 125 -27.02 20.45 0.86
CA VAL A 125 -26.67 21.86 0.65
C VAL A 125 -27.53 22.67 1.61
N LEU A 126 -26.91 23.40 2.54
CA LEU A 126 -27.63 24.13 3.58
C LEU A 126 -26.92 25.44 3.94
N GLY A 127 -27.53 26.55 3.58
CA GLY A 127 -27.25 27.88 4.12
C GLY A 127 -28.48 28.40 4.85
N LEU A 128 -28.27 29.02 6.01
CA LEU A 128 -29.29 29.74 6.78
C LEU A 128 -28.68 31.03 7.35
N PRO A 129 -29.47 32.07 7.63
CA PRO A 129 -29.01 33.16 8.48
C PRO A 129 -28.57 32.61 9.85
N SER A 130 -27.41 33.05 10.34
CA SER A 130 -26.78 32.55 11.57
C SER A 130 -27.59 32.83 12.85
N ASP A 131 -28.52 33.77 12.77
CA ASP A 131 -29.44 34.22 13.81
C ASP A 131 -30.91 33.87 13.51
N SER A 132 -31.17 33.03 12.49
CA SER A 132 -32.55 32.63 12.14
C SER A 132 -33.21 31.78 13.23
N GLU A 133 -34.52 31.96 13.42
CA GLU A 133 -35.32 31.14 14.33
C GLU A 133 -35.23 29.64 13.98
N MET A 134 -35.18 29.32 12.68
CA MET A 134 -35.03 27.94 12.20
C MET A 134 -33.73 27.30 12.72
N LEU A 135 -32.59 28.00 12.60
CA LEU A 135 -31.31 27.49 13.08
C LEU A 135 -31.30 27.35 14.61
N ALA A 136 -31.83 28.34 15.33
CA ALA A 136 -31.93 28.30 16.78
C ALA A 136 -32.75 27.11 17.28
N GLN A 137 -33.92 26.82 16.67
CA GLN A 137 -34.75 25.68 17.06
C GLN A 137 -34.08 24.34 16.71
N MET A 138 -33.38 24.24 15.57
CA MET A 138 -32.62 23.05 15.22
C MET A 138 -31.46 22.78 16.18
N LEU A 139 -30.68 23.82 16.54
CA LEU A 139 -29.61 23.71 17.52
C LEU A 139 -30.14 23.22 18.87
N ALA A 140 -31.19 23.87 19.39
CA ALA A 140 -31.84 23.48 20.65
C ALA A 140 -32.35 22.03 20.61
N PHE A 141 -32.91 21.58 19.49
CA PHE A 141 -33.36 20.19 19.35
C PHE A 141 -32.19 19.17 19.35
N THR A 142 -31.01 19.58 18.89
CA THR A 142 -29.83 18.71 18.85
C THR A 142 -29.00 18.70 20.15
N GLU A 143 -29.30 19.58 21.12
CA GLU A 143 -28.62 19.62 22.42
C GLU A 143 -28.85 18.35 23.26
N ASP A 144 -30.04 17.76 23.14
CA ASP A 144 -30.39 16.51 23.82
C ASP A 144 -30.39 15.31 22.86
N ARG A 145 -29.42 14.41 23.04
CA ARG A 145 -29.25 13.19 22.25
C ARG A 145 -30.37 12.16 22.45
N HIS A 146 -31.27 12.37 23.41
CA HIS A 146 -32.43 11.52 23.67
C HIS A 146 -33.75 12.18 23.26
N SER A 147 -33.69 13.34 22.62
CA SER A 147 -34.87 14.09 22.23
C SER A 147 -35.79 13.28 21.31
N ILE A 148 -37.09 13.35 21.61
CA ILE A 148 -38.13 12.65 20.85
C ILE A 148 -38.64 13.61 19.78
N ALA A 149 -38.25 13.37 18.53
CA ALA A 149 -38.58 14.30 17.45
C ALA A 149 -40.09 14.46 17.24
N PRO A 150 -40.61 15.70 17.21
CA PRO A 150 -42.06 15.95 17.08
C PRO A 150 -42.62 15.53 15.72
N PHE A 151 -41.74 15.34 14.73
CA PHE A 151 -42.02 14.91 13.36
C PHE A 151 -41.89 13.39 13.14
N LEU A 152 -41.61 12.59 14.19
CA LEU A 152 -41.75 11.13 14.10
C LEU A 152 -43.23 10.72 14.00
N PRO A 153 -43.54 9.54 13.43
CA PRO A 153 -44.88 8.96 13.53
C PRO A 153 -45.35 8.90 14.99
N LYS A 154 -46.61 9.25 15.27
CA LYS A 154 -47.17 9.31 16.64
C LYS A 154 -46.98 8.02 17.44
N ALA A 155 -47.04 6.87 16.77
CA ALA A 155 -46.76 5.58 17.39
C ALA A 155 -45.32 5.45 17.92
N LYS A 156 -44.32 5.92 17.15
CA LYS A 156 -42.91 5.94 17.58
C LYS A 156 -42.67 6.95 18.70
N GLN A 157 -43.31 8.11 18.64
CA GLN A 157 -43.23 9.08 19.74
C GLN A 157 -43.73 8.47 21.05
N ARG A 158 -44.85 7.73 21.01
CA ARG A 158 -45.39 7.04 22.19
C ARG A 158 -44.45 5.94 22.69
N ASP A 159 -43.91 5.11 21.79
CA ASP A 159 -42.91 4.09 22.14
C ASP A 159 -41.68 4.71 22.83
N TYR A 160 -41.14 5.79 22.27
CA TYR A 160 -39.96 6.45 22.83
C TYR A 160 -40.26 7.12 24.19
N ARG A 161 -41.44 7.71 24.37
CA ARG A 161 -41.88 8.24 25.67
C ARG A 161 -41.99 7.14 26.71
N GLN A 162 -42.63 6.02 26.38
CA GLN A 162 -42.76 4.86 27.29
C GLN A 162 -41.39 4.31 27.69
N LYS A 163 -40.45 4.22 26.75
CA LYS A 163 -39.06 3.79 27.03
C LYS A 163 -38.32 4.78 27.92
N ALA A 164 -38.49 6.09 27.70
CA ALA A 164 -37.91 7.12 28.55
C ALA A 164 -38.49 7.10 29.97
N GLU A 165 -39.83 6.98 30.11
CA GLU A 165 -40.53 6.82 31.40
C GLU A 165 -40.09 5.55 32.15
N ALA A 166 -39.73 4.49 31.41
CA ALA A 166 -39.16 3.27 31.96
C ALA A 166 -37.64 3.36 32.27
N GLY A 167 -37.03 4.54 32.16
CA GLY A 167 -35.60 4.76 32.45
C GLY A 167 -34.63 4.30 31.35
N ALA A 168 -35.13 3.99 30.16
CA ALA A 168 -34.33 3.53 29.01
C ALA A 168 -34.58 4.40 27.76
N PRO A 169 -34.27 5.71 27.79
CA PRO A 169 -34.53 6.61 26.66
C PRO A 169 -33.76 6.18 25.40
N VAL A 170 -34.38 6.40 24.23
CA VAL A 170 -33.79 5.99 22.94
C VAL A 170 -32.79 7.05 22.46
N HIS A 171 -31.51 6.71 22.50
CA HIS A 171 -30.44 7.58 22.01
C HIS A 171 -30.58 7.82 20.48
N VAL A 172 -30.17 9.00 20.01
CA VAL A 172 -30.27 9.43 18.61
C VAL A 172 -29.61 8.45 17.62
N SER A 173 -28.54 7.76 18.05
CA SER A 173 -27.86 6.71 17.27
C SER A 173 -28.77 5.54 16.85
N GLN A 174 -29.84 5.30 17.61
CA GLN A 174 -30.84 4.24 17.43
C GLN A 174 -32.10 4.73 16.73
N GLN A 175 -32.25 6.05 16.58
CA GLN A 175 -33.40 6.65 15.90
C GLN A 175 -33.28 6.51 14.36
N PRO A 176 -34.38 6.73 13.61
CA PRO A 176 -34.39 6.59 12.16
C PRO A 176 -33.35 7.48 11.43
N TRP A 177 -32.94 7.04 10.24
CA TRP A 177 -32.02 7.80 9.40
C TRP A 177 -32.59 9.17 9.01
N GLY A 178 -31.75 10.20 9.10
CA GLY A 178 -32.09 11.58 8.74
C GLY A 178 -32.83 12.36 9.83
N ILE A 179 -32.87 11.84 11.07
CA ILE A 179 -33.59 12.46 12.19
C ILE A 179 -33.11 13.88 12.51
N TRP A 180 -31.80 14.10 12.54
CA TRP A 180 -31.16 15.43 12.66
C TRP A 180 -30.81 16.04 11.30
N GLY A 181 -31.16 15.35 10.21
CA GLY A 181 -30.85 15.78 8.86
C GLY A 181 -32.11 16.21 8.09
N PRO A 182 -32.41 15.61 6.92
CA PRO A 182 -33.53 16.04 6.07
C PRO A 182 -34.88 16.08 6.79
N SER A 183 -35.15 15.18 7.75
CA SER A 183 -36.44 15.15 8.46
C SER A 183 -36.63 16.36 9.35
N MET A 184 -35.58 16.79 10.04
CA MET A 184 -35.60 17.98 10.90
C MET A 184 -35.70 19.26 10.08
N VAL A 185 -34.87 19.40 9.05
CA VAL A 185 -34.90 20.57 8.15
C VAL A 185 -36.28 20.72 7.52
N THR A 186 -36.85 19.63 7.00
CA THR A 186 -38.20 19.63 6.44
C THR A 186 -39.24 20.06 7.48
N HIS A 187 -39.15 19.56 8.72
CA HIS A 187 -40.10 19.92 9.77
C HIS A 187 -40.09 21.42 10.05
N TYR A 188 -38.92 22.00 10.30
CA TYR A 188 -38.83 23.41 10.67
C TYR A 188 -39.11 24.37 9.50
N VAL A 189 -38.82 23.97 8.26
CA VAL A 189 -39.26 24.73 7.07
C VAL A 189 -40.78 24.89 7.06
N HIS A 190 -41.51 23.79 7.24
CA HIS A 190 -42.98 23.82 7.21
C HIS A 190 -43.58 24.45 8.47
N LEU A 191 -43.00 24.18 9.63
CA LEU A 191 -43.47 24.75 10.91
C LEU A 191 -43.39 26.28 10.92
N LEU A 192 -42.33 26.84 10.35
CA LEU A 192 -42.07 28.28 10.31
C LEU A 192 -42.57 28.96 9.04
N GLY A 193 -43.23 28.23 8.14
CA GLY A 193 -43.77 28.79 6.90
C GLY A 193 -42.70 29.27 5.90
N LEU A 194 -41.53 28.65 5.89
CA LEU A 194 -40.37 29.03 5.06
C LEU A 194 -40.31 28.32 3.71
N ALA A 195 -41.40 27.68 3.27
CA ALA A 195 -41.42 26.91 2.03
C ALA A 195 -41.10 27.78 0.79
N ASP A 196 -41.47 29.07 0.82
CA ASP A 196 -41.18 30.06 -0.23
C ASP A 196 -39.68 30.43 -0.33
N LYS A 197 -38.87 30.07 0.69
CA LYS A 197 -37.41 30.25 0.70
C LYS A 197 -36.64 29.06 0.16
N VAL A 198 -37.30 27.92 -0.05
CA VAL A 198 -36.66 26.70 -0.52
C VAL A 198 -36.53 26.74 -2.03
N LEU A 199 -35.33 26.46 -2.52
CA LEU A 199 -35.01 26.39 -3.94
C LEU A 199 -35.65 25.15 -4.60
N PRO A 200 -35.95 25.22 -5.91
CA PRO A 200 -36.52 24.10 -6.64
C PRO A 200 -35.59 22.89 -6.67
N LEU A 201 -36.15 21.73 -7.02
CA LEU A 201 -35.45 20.45 -7.10
C LEU A 201 -34.19 20.55 -7.98
N GLU A 202 -34.31 21.28 -9.07
CA GLU A 202 -33.34 21.48 -10.15
C GLU A 202 -32.08 22.21 -9.68
N ALA A 203 -32.14 22.96 -8.57
CA ALA A 203 -31.00 23.73 -8.05
C ALA A 203 -29.84 22.82 -7.61
N PHE A 204 -30.15 21.73 -6.90
CA PHE A 204 -29.15 20.84 -6.28
C PHE A 204 -29.40 19.33 -6.51
N TYR A 205 -30.67 18.95 -6.73
CA TYR A 205 -31.12 17.56 -6.75
C TYR A 205 -31.88 17.15 -8.04
N PRO A 206 -31.47 17.62 -9.25
CA PRO A 206 -32.13 17.22 -10.50
C PRO A 206 -32.07 15.70 -10.72
N VAL A 207 -31.04 15.04 -10.16
CA VAL A 207 -30.98 13.58 -10.02
C VAL A 207 -31.30 13.21 -8.57
N THR A 208 -32.54 12.77 -8.33
CA THR A 208 -33.02 12.37 -7.00
C THR A 208 -32.32 11.11 -6.46
N PHE A 209 -32.42 10.85 -5.16
CA PHE A 209 -31.85 9.65 -4.55
C PHE A 209 -32.34 8.32 -5.18
N PRO A 210 -33.65 8.13 -5.49
CA PRO A 210 -34.10 6.96 -6.25
C PRO A 210 -33.41 6.79 -7.61
N ASP A 211 -33.09 7.92 -8.27
CA ASP A 211 -32.50 8.00 -9.60
C ASP A 211 -30.96 8.09 -9.61
N ARG A 212 -30.31 8.06 -8.44
CA ARG A 212 -28.85 8.26 -8.28
C ARG A 212 -27.97 7.43 -9.22
N ALA A 213 -28.43 6.27 -9.67
CA ALA A 213 -27.70 5.43 -10.63
C ALA A 213 -27.57 6.07 -12.02
N LYS A 214 -28.35 7.12 -12.34
CA LYS A 214 -28.21 7.91 -13.59
C LYS A 214 -26.80 8.48 -13.76
N PHE A 215 -26.09 8.79 -12.67
CA PHE A 215 -24.69 9.23 -12.71
C PHE A 215 -23.73 8.16 -13.29
N LEU A 216 -24.12 6.89 -13.24
CA LEU A 216 -23.37 5.75 -13.77
C LEU A 216 -23.75 5.42 -15.22
N ARG A 217 -24.76 6.07 -15.78
CA ARG A 217 -25.26 5.89 -17.16
C ARG A 217 -24.57 6.88 -18.12
N PRO A 218 -24.70 6.70 -19.45
CA PRO A 218 -24.09 7.60 -20.43
C PRO A 218 -24.36 9.07 -20.11
N ALA A 219 -23.32 9.91 -20.21
CA ALA A 219 -23.35 11.30 -19.71
C ALA A 219 -24.58 12.11 -20.16
N LYS A 220 -25.03 11.92 -21.41
CA LYS A 220 -26.24 12.54 -21.99
C LYS A 220 -27.51 12.38 -21.16
N VAL A 221 -27.60 11.33 -20.34
CA VAL A 221 -28.77 11.08 -19.47
C VAL A 221 -28.89 12.14 -18.40
N VAL A 222 -27.77 12.54 -17.77
CA VAL A 222 -27.77 13.57 -16.73
C VAL A 222 -27.75 14.96 -17.36
N GLU A 223 -27.02 15.15 -18.46
CA GLU A 223 -26.98 16.42 -19.20
C GLU A 223 -28.36 16.89 -19.67
N ALA A 224 -29.27 15.97 -20.00
CA ALA A 224 -30.64 16.30 -20.37
C ALA A 224 -31.53 16.76 -19.21
N ILE A 225 -31.08 16.61 -17.95
CA ILE A 225 -31.84 16.94 -16.73
C ILE A 225 -31.24 18.19 -16.04
N VAL A 226 -29.95 18.46 -16.24
CA VAL A 226 -29.29 19.67 -15.74
C VAL A 226 -29.84 20.89 -16.48
N THR A 227 -30.18 21.94 -15.75
CA THR A 227 -30.72 23.20 -16.28
C THR A 227 -29.83 24.37 -15.87
N ASP A 228 -30.14 25.57 -16.38
CA ASP A 228 -29.45 26.80 -15.98
C ASP A 228 -29.64 27.13 -14.48
N GLU A 229 -30.69 26.58 -13.86
CA GLU A 229 -30.94 26.74 -12.41
C GLU A 229 -29.98 25.91 -11.56
N THR A 230 -29.40 24.83 -12.10
CA THR A 230 -28.52 23.92 -11.37
C THR A 230 -27.20 24.60 -10.99
N THR A 231 -26.95 24.80 -9.70
CA THR A 231 -25.65 25.25 -9.17
C THR A 231 -24.78 24.09 -8.72
N ALA A 232 -25.41 23.05 -8.18
CA ALA A 232 -24.70 21.88 -7.68
C ALA A 232 -25.46 20.58 -7.97
N LEU A 233 -24.75 19.46 -7.80
CA LEU A 233 -25.29 18.12 -8.00
C LEU A 233 -24.91 17.26 -6.80
N HIS A 234 -25.89 16.78 -6.05
CA HIS A 234 -25.65 15.76 -5.03
C HIS A 234 -25.36 14.42 -5.73
N LEU A 235 -24.10 13.95 -5.70
CA LEU A 235 -23.67 12.73 -6.39
C LEU A 235 -24.06 11.44 -5.66
N TRP A 236 -24.54 11.57 -4.41
CA TRP A 236 -24.96 10.51 -3.51
C TRP A 236 -23.88 9.45 -3.24
N ALA A 237 -23.20 9.53 -2.10
CA ALA A 237 -22.15 8.60 -1.68
C ALA A 237 -22.60 7.13 -1.64
N SER A 238 -23.91 6.87 -1.60
CA SER A 238 -24.47 5.52 -1.77
C SER A 238 -24.14 4.87 -3.13
N ASN A 239 -23.80 5.65 -4.17
CA ASN A 239 -23.30 5.14 -5.45
C ASN A 239 -21.96 4.42 -5.31
N LYS A 240 -21.15 4.72 -4.28
CA LYS A 240 -19.89 4.03 -3.99
C LYS A 240 -20.06 2.52 -3.89
N LYS A 241 -21.19 2.07 -3.31
CA LYS A 241 -21.48 0.63 -3.19
C LYS A 241 -21.63 -0.04 -4.55
N GLN A 242 -22.30 0.64 -5.49
CA GLN A 242 -22.50 0.11 -6.84
C GLN A 242 -21.21 0.19 -7.66
N LEU A 243 -20.47 1.29 -7.54
CA LEU A 243 -19.14 1.46 -8.14
C LEU A 243 -18.18 0.34 -7.70
N GLY A 244 -18.07 0.09 -6.40
CA GLY A 244 -17.20 -0.96 -5.87
C GLY A 244 -17.60 -2.36 -6.33
N LYS A 245 -18.90 -2.69 -6.33
CA LYS A 245 -19.39 -4.03 -6.67
C LYS A 245 -19.37 -4.36 -8.16
N LEU A 246 -19.72 -3.38 -9.01
CA LEU A 246 -19.96 -3.63 -10.44
C LEU A 246 -18.89 -3.02 -11.35
N HIS A 247 -18.08 -2.10 -10.81
CA HIS A 247 -17.17 -1.29 -11.62
C HIS A 247 -15.78 -1.15 -10.99
N HIS A 248 -15.39 -2.07 -10.09
CA HIS A 248 -14.06 -2.09 -9.44
C HIS A 248 -13.72 -0.78 -8.69
N GLY A 249 -14.74 -0.05 -8.24
CA GLY A 249 -14.59 1.26 -7.61
C GLY A 249 -14.27 2.40 -8.59
N LEU A 250 -14.40 2.20 -9.90
CA LEU A 250 -14.14 3.18 -10.94
C LEU A 250 -15.44 3.70 -11.56
N PRO A 251 -15.47 4.95 -12.07
CA PRO A 251 -16.60 5.45 -12.83
C PRO A 251 -16.73 4.66 -14.16
N PRO A 252 -17.93 4.18 -14.55
CA PRO A 252 -18.11 3.47 -15.80
C PRO A 252 -17.73 4.34 -17.01
N LYS A 253 -17.02 3.79 -17.99
CA LYS A 253 -16.60 4.53 -19.19
C LYS A 253 -17.80 5.13 -19.94
N GLY A 254 -17.70 6.40 -20.34
CA GLY A 254 -18.76 7.17 -20.99
C GLY A 254 -19.88 7.63 -20.05
N SER A 255 -19.83 7.27 -18.76
CA SER A 255 -20.81 7.74 -17.79
C SER A 255 -20.65 9.22 -17.45
N TYR A 256 -21.64 9.79 -16.77
CA TYR A 256 -21.51 11.15 -16.26
C TYR A 256 -20.34 11.30 -15.29
N LEU A 257 -20.15 10.36 -14.36
CA LEU A 257 -18.98 10.40 -13.45
C LEU A 257 -17.65 10.27 -14.21
N ASP A 258 -17.57 9.45 -15.26
CA ASP A 258 -16.36 9.35 -16.10
C ASP A 258 -16.07 10.67 -16.82
N LYS A 259 -17.10 11.36 -17.31
CA LYS A 259 -16.96 12.72 -17.86
C LYS A 259 -16.41 13.68 -16.79
N LEU A 260 -16.97 13.67 -15.58
CA LEU A 260 -16.57 14.59 -14.52
C LEU A 260 -15.13 14.34 -14.06
N VAL A 261 -14.71 13.09 -13.83
CA VAL A 261 -13.33 12.82 -13.41
C VAL A 261 -12.32 13.25 -14.48
N ARG A 262 -12.64 13.12 -15.78
CA ARG A 262 -11.79 13.62 -16.87
C ARG A 262 -11.74 15.14 -16.91
N LEU A 263 -12.88 15.80 -16.72
CA LEU A 263 -12.99 17.26 -16.70
C LEU A 263 -12.08 17.87 -15.62
N HIS A 264 -11.99 17.21 -14.46
CA HIS A 264 -11.24 17.68 -13.29
C HIS A 264 -9.87 17.01 -13.11
N ASP A 265 -9.39 16.26 -14.10
CA ASP A 265 -8.10 15.51 -14.06
C ASP A 265 -7.95 14.59 -12.82
N ILE A 266 -9.07 14.05 -12.33
CA ILE A 266 -9.10 13.11 -11.21
C ILE A 266 -8.75 11.71 -11.73
N GLN A 267 -7.87 11.00 -11.02
CA GLN A 267 -7.53 9.62 -11.30
C GLN A 267 -8.11 8.67 -10.24
N PRO A 268 -9.23 7.98 -10.53
CA PRO A 268 -9.90 7.12 -9.57
C PRO A 268 -9.03 6.05 -8.89
N ALA A 269 -8.07 5.48 -9.63
CA ALA A 269 -7.19 4.43 -9.12
C ALA A 269 -6.21 4.89 -8.01
N LEU A 270 -5.91 6.20 -7.92
CA LEU A 270 -5.00 6.75 -6.89
C LEU A 270 -5.72 7.11 -5.59
N ALA A 271 -7.05 7.20 -5.63
CA ALA A 271 -7.88 7.49 -4.46
C ALA A 271 -9.07 6.51 -4.46
N PRO A 272 -8.82 5.20 -4.27
CA PRO A 272 -9.83 4.17 -4.48
C PRO A 272 -11.03 4.36 -3.54
N ILE A 273 -12.21 3.95 -4.02
CA ILE A 273 -13.41 3.92 -3.18
C ILE A 273 -13.28 2.82 -2.14
N ARG A 274 -13.53 3.20 -0.88
CA ARG A 274 -13.60 2.30 0.26
C ARG A 274 -15.05 1.97 0.58
N GLU A 275 -15.31 0.76 1.02
CA GLU A 275 -16.61 0.42 1.61
C GLU A 275 -16.62 0.86 3.10
N ARG A 276 -17.80 1.28 3.58
CA ARG A 276 -18.00 1.66 4.99
C ARG A 276 -18.37 0.41 5.79
N GLY A 277 -17.72 0.18 6.93
CA GLY A 277 -17.98 -0.98 7.80
C GLY A 277 -16.89 -2.06 7.70
N THR A 278 -17.26 -3.34 7.76
CA THR A 278 -16.33 -4.49 7.81
C THR A 278 -15.98 -5.07 6.44
N ALA A 279 -16.58 -4.58 5.36
CA ALA A 279 -16.31 -5.04 4.01
C ALA A 279 -15.41 -4.03 3.29
N VAL A 280 -14.47 -4.53 2.47
CA VAL A 280 -13.45 -3.73 1.76
C VAL A 280 -13.45 -4.17 0.29
N PHE A 281 -13.70 -3.23 -0.63
CA PHE A 281 -13.54 -3.47 -2.07
C PHE A 281 -12.07 -3.78 -2.38
N ASP A 282 -11.82 -4.54 -3.45
CA ASP A 282 -10.47 -4.97 -3.79
C ASP A 282 -9.50 -3.79 -3.94
N SER A 283 -9.89 -2.69 -4.58
CA SER A 283 -9.06 -1.48 -4.70
C SER A 283 -8.70 -0.83 -3.36
N GLY A 284 -9.56 -0.94 -2.35
CA GLY A 284 -9.27 -0.46 -0.99
C GLY A 284 -8.26 -1.31 -0.22
N LEU A 285 -7.89 -2.50 -0.74
CA LEU A 285 -6.92 -3.37 -0.08
C LEU A 285 -5.48 -2.83 -0.14
N ILE A 286 -5.23 -1.81 -0.94
CA ILE A 286 -3.93 -1.14 -1.03
C ILE A 286 -3.48 -0.58 0.33
N ASP A 287 -4.43 -0.18 1.19
CA ASP A 287 -4.15 0.34 2.53
C ASP A 287 -3.56 -0.72 3.48
N HIS A 288 -3.69 -2.01 3.14
CA HIS A 288 -3.13 -3.12 3.90
C HIS A 288 -1.75 -3.56 3.38
N ILE A 289 -1.27 -2.98 2.29
CA ILE A 289 0.06 -3.26 1.76
C ILE A 289 1.06 -2.28 2.39
N ASP A 290 1.81 -2.75 3.37
CA ASP A 290 2.84 -2.03 4.12
C ASP A 290 4.20 -2.03 3.41
N LEU A 291 4.20 -1.97 2.07
CA LEU A 291 5.42 -1.92 1.26
C LEU A 291 5.65 -0.50 0.72
N GLY A 292 6.81 0.07 1.04
CA GLY A 292 7.20 1.40 0.53
C GLY A 292 7.55 1.41 -0.96
N ASP A 293 8.06 0.31 -1.48
CA ASP A 293 8.45 0.18 -2.88
C ASP A 293 7.97 -1.16 -3.46
N ILE A 294 7.13 -1.06 -4.49
CA ILE A 294 6.51 -2.20 -5.15
C ILE A 294 6.94 -2.13 -6.61
N THR A 295 7.71 -3.12 -7.04
CA THR A 295 8.25 -3.21 -8.40
C THR A 295 7.44 -4.18 -9.25
N SER A 296 6.68 -5.09 -8.62
CA SER A 296 5.89 -6.10 -9.31
C SER A 296 4.64 -6.53 -8.52
N VAL A 297 3.56 -6.77 -9.25
CA VAL A 297 2.32 -7.35 -8.73
C VAL A 297 1.86 -8.49 -9.63
N ALA A 298 1.32 -9.56 -9.07
CA ALA A 298 0.71 -10.66 -9.82
C ALA A 298 -0.74 -10.91 -9.42
N ASP A 299 -1.60 -11.27 -10.40
CA ASP A 299 -2.95 -11.79 -10.15
C ASP A 299 -3.07 -13.21 -10.71
N MET A 300 -3.57 -14.12 -9.87
CA MET A 300 -3.72 -15.54 -10.18
C MET A 300 -5.09 -15.90 -10.76
N THR A 301 -6.11 -15.08 -10.52
CA THR A 301 -7.51 -15.46 -10.75
C THR A 301 -8.32 -14.41 -11.49
N GLY A 302 -7.75 -13.22 -11.68
CA GLY A 302 -8.41 -12.12 -12.38
C GLY A 302 -9.37 -11.32 -11.50
N ALA A 303 -9.47 -11.65 -10.21
CA ALA A 303 -10.45 -11.08 -9.28
C ALA A 303 -9.95 -9.82 -8.54
N ALA A 304 -8.69 -9.40 -8.74
CA ALA A 304 -8.09 -8.25 -8.05
C ALA A 304 -7.86 -7.04 -8.97
N ARG A 305 -8.69 -6.87 -10.01
CA ARG A 305 -8.58 -5.80 -11.02
C ARG A 305 -8.39 -4.41 -10.42
N GLY A 306 -9.19 -4.05 -9.42
CA GLY A 306 -9.13 -2.75 -8.76
C GLY A 306 -7.84 -2.54 -7.96
N LEU A 307 -7.40 -3.57 -7.23
CA LEU A 307 -6.16 -3.54 -6.44
C LEU A 307 -4.93 -3.42 -7.35
N VAL A 308 -4.85 -4.28 -8.38
CA VAL A 308 -3.73 -4.29 -9.33
C VAL A 308 -3.64 -2.97 -10.07
N LEU A 309 -4.78 -2.40 -10.48
CA LEU A 309 -4.79 -1.09 -11.13
C LEU A 309 -4.29 0.03 -10.19
N ALA A 310 -4.72 0.02 -8.93
CA ALA A 310 -4.26 1.00 -7.94
C ALA A 310 -2.74 0.89 -7.71
N LEU A 311 -2.22 -0.33 -7.50
CA LEU A 311 -0.80 -0.60 -7.33
C LEU A 311 0.01 -0.20 -8.57
N ALA A 312 -0.48 -0.53 -9.77
CA ALA A 312 0.18 -0.21 -11.02
C ALA A 312 0.28 1.30 -11.26
N HIS A 313 -0.71 2.09 -10.84
CA HIS A 313 -0.65 3.54 -10.93
C HIS A 313 0.21 4.16 -9.82
N GLN A 314 0.07 3.68 -8.58
CA GLN A 314 0.77 4.26 -7.44
C GLN A 314 2.28 3.96 -7.48
N HIS A 315 2.69 2.77 -7.93
CA HIS A 315 4.09 2.33 -7.86
C HIS A 315 4.75 2.13 -9.22
N GLU A 316 4.01 2.25 -10.32
CA GLU A 316 4.51 1.98 -11.67
C GLU A 316 5.12 0.57 -11.82
N CYS A 317 4.60 -0.40 -11.07
CA CYS A 317 5.09 -1.77 -11.06
C CYS A 317 4.76 -2.58 -12.32
N GLU A 318 5.55 -3.63 -12.57
CA GLU A 318 5.21 -4.66 -13.55
C GLU A 318 3.96 -5.43 -13.09
N VAL A 319 3.00 -5.67 -13.98
CA VAL A 319 1.81 -6.48 -13.72
C VAL A 319 1.97 -7.84 -14.38
N ARG A 320 1.84 -8.92 -13.60
CA ARG A 320 1.92 -10.30 -14.07
C ARG A 320 0.57 -10.99 -13.95
N LEU A 321 0.04 -11.49 -15.06
CA LEU A 321 -1.23 -12.23 -15.10
C LEU A 321 -0.90 -13.71 -15.31
N LEU A 322 -1.27 -14.56 -14.36
CA LEU A 322 -0.91 -15.98 -14.41
C LEU A 322 -1.97 -16.80 -15.16
N ASN A 323 -1.56 -17.50 -16.23
CA ASN A 323 -2.45 -18.33 -17.02
C ASN A 323 -2.69 -19.71 -16.39
N LEU A 324 -3.34 -19.74 -15.22
CA LEU A 324 -3.59 -20.97 -14.46
C LEU A 324 -5.01 -21.51 -14.66
N ASP A 325 -5.14 -22.83 -14.82
CA ASP A 325 -6.40 -23.55 -14.76
C ASP A 325 -6.92 -23.69 -13.31
N ASN A 326 -8.13 -24.21 -13.13
CA ASN A 326 -8.76 -24.41 -11.81
C ASN A 326 -8.03 -25.44 -10.90
N ARG A 327 -7.00 -26.11 -11.41
CA ARG A 327 -6.12 -27.04 -10.68
C ARG A 327 -4.74 -26.45 -10.45
N CYS A 328 -4.54 -25.14 -10.67
CA CYS A 328 -3.28 -24.44 -10.51
C CYS A 328 -2.17 -24.98 -11.45
N ARG A 329 -2.54 -25.33 -12.69
CA ARG A 329 -1.59 -25.72 -13.73
C ARG A 329 -1.63 -24.69 -14.84
N PHE A 330 -0.50 -24.43 -15.48
CA PHE A 330 -0.47 -23.57 -16.65
C PHE A 330 -1.31 -24.16 -17.78
N ALA A 331 -2.27 -23.37 -18.26
CA ALA A 331 -3.17 -23.77 -19.32
C ALA A 331 -2.49 -23.60 -20.69
N ALA A 332 -2.84 -24.45 -21.65
CA ALA A 332 -2.33 -24.35 -23.02
C ALA A 332 -2.87 -23.09 -23.74
N GLU A 333 -4.09 -22.68 -23.41
CA GLU A 333 -4.74 -21.48 -23.93
C GLU A 333 -4.90 -20.45 -22.79
N PRO A 334 -4.83 -19.14 -23.08
CA PRO A 334 -5.11 -18.09 -22.10
C PRO A 334 -6.48 -18.26 -21.42
N GLN A 335 -6.53 -18.12 -20.10
CA GLN A 335 -7.80 -18.09 -19.37
C GLN A 335 -8.69 -16.95 -19.89
N PRO A 336 -10.02 -17.15 -20.00
CA PRO A 336 -10.92 -16.16 -20.59
C PRO A 336 -10.82 -14.76 -19.98
N TRP A 337 -10.55 -14.68 -18.67
CA TRP A 337 -10.45 -13.42 -17.96
C TRP A 337 -9.22 -12.58 -18.35
N ILE A 338 -8.16 -13.18 -18.91
CA ILE A 338 -6.89 -12.49 -19.20
C ILE A 338 -7.07 -11.41 -20.28
N ALA A 339 -7.84 -11.71 -21.33
CA ALA A 339 -8.10 -10.77 -22.41
C ALA A 339 -8.87 -9.54 -21.88
N GLU A 340 -9.96 -9.77 -21.16
CA GLU A 340 -10.74 -8.71 -20.53
C GLU A 340 -9.93 -7.90 -19.50
N TYR A 341 -9.05 -8.55 -18.75
CA TYR A 341 -8.22 -7.89 -17.75
C TYR A 341 -7.17 -7.00 -18.41
N THR A 342 -6.51 -7.49 -19.46
CA THR A 342 -5.52 -6.71 -20.22
C THR A 342 -6.19 -5.51 -20.89
N GLU A 343 -7.37 -5.71 -21.48
CA GLU A 343 -8.18 -4.64 -22.04
C GLU A 343 -8.60 -3.64 -20.96
N PHE A 344 -9.01 -4.09 -19.78
CA PHE A 344 -9.33 -3.24 -18.63
C PHE A 344 -8.12 -2.39 -18.19
N LEU A 345 -6.93 -2.98 -18.08
CA LEU A 345 -5.70 -2.27 -17.70
C LEU A 345 -5.32 -1.22 -18.75
N ALA A 346 -5.34 -1.58 -20.04
CA ALA A 346 -5.05 -0.67 -21.14
C ALA A 346 -6.04 0.51 -21.16
N HIS A 347 -7.33 0.23 -20.98
CA HIS A 347 -8.36 1.26 -20.91
C HIS A 347 -8.21 2.23 -19.75
N ASN A 348 -7.56 1.79 -18.67
CA ASN A 348 -7.27 2.62 -17.51
C ASN A 348 -5.82 3.14 -17.50
N GLY A 349 -5.15 3.15 -18.66
CA GLY A 349 -3.87 3.85 -18.85
C GLY A 349 -2.63 3.07 -18.41
N ILE A 350 -2.70 1.75 -18.29
CA ILE A 350 -1.53 0.89 -18.08
C ILE A 350 -0.99 0.44 -19.44
N SER A 351 0.27 0.75 -19.73
CA SER A 351 0.94 0.33 -20.96
C SER A 351 1.05 -1.20 -21.05
N SER A 352 0.86 -1.76 -22.24
CA SER A 352 1.02 -3.19 -22.50
C SER A 352 2.43 -3.70 -22.21
N GLU A 353 3.46 -2.86 -22.32
CA GLU A 353 4.85 -3.22 -22.00
C GLU A 353 5.06 -3.55 -20.52
N ARG A 354 4.18 -3.04 -19.65
CA ARG A 354 4.18 -3.31 -18.21
C ARG A 354 3.34 -4.52 -17.83
N VAL A 355 2.60 -5.11 -18.76
CA VAL A 355 1.74 -6.27 -18.52
C VAL A 355 2.39 -7.52 -19.12
N ARG A 356 2.63 -8.53 -18.29
CA ARG A 356 3.23 -9.81 -18.69
C ARG A 356 2.24 -10.92 -18.40
N ILE A 357 1.93 -11.72 -19.42
CA ILE A 357 1.17 -12.96 -19.23
C ILE A 357 2.17 -14.07 -18.95
N ILE A 358 2.01 -14.76 -17.83
CA ILE A 358 2.88 -15.87 -17.43
C ILE A 358 2.20 -17.16 -17.85
N GLU A 359 2.79 -17.84 -18.84
CA GLU A 359 2.21 -19.02 -19.48
C GLU A 359 2.93 -20.31 -19.11
N THR A 360 4.11 -20.23 -18.50
CA THR A 360 4.87 -21.40 -18.08
C THR A 360 5.46 -21.23 -16.68
N GLU A 361 5.78 -22.36 -16.05
CA GLU A 361 6.41 -22.37 -14.73
C GLU A 361 7.81 -21.75 -14.73
N ASN A 362 8.51 -21.79 -15.88
CA ASN A 362 9.85 -21.24 -16.02
C ASN A 362 9.87 -19.71 -16.06
N ASP A 363 8.73 -19.10 -16.38
CA ASP A 363 8.57 -17.64 -16.43
C ASP A 363 8.16 -17.04 -15.07
N LEU A 364 7.87 -17.89 -14.07
CA LEU A 364 7.60 -17.46 -12.72
C LEU A 364 8.83 -16.79 -12.11
N LYS A 365 8.62 -15.56 -11.63
CA LYS A 365 9.64 -14.76 -10.94
C LYS A 365 9.04 -14.18 -9.66
N PRO A 366 9.85 -13.94 -8.62
CA PRO A 366 9.37 -13.34 -7.38
C PRO A 366 8.60 -12.04 -7.61
N VAL A 367 7.55 -11.81 -6.82
CA VAL A 367 6.68 -10.63 -6.87
C VAL A 367 6.49 -9.98 -5.50
N ASP A 368 6.39 -8.65 -5.48
CA ASP A 368 6.21 -7.91 -4.22
C ASP A 368 4.77 -8.06 -3.71
N VAL A 369 3.77 -8.11 -4.60
CA VAL A 369 2.37 -8.36 -4.22
C VAL A 369 1.79 -9.51 -5.06
N LEU A 370 1.17 -10.49 -4.40
CA LEU A 370 0.46 -11.60 -5.04
C LEU A 370 -1.03 -11.58 -4.67
N CYS A 371 -1.89 -11.51 -5.67
CA CYS A 371 -3.34 -11.48 -5.50
C CYS A 371 -3.95 -12.85 -5.85
N ASN A 372 -4.75 -13.39 -4.92
CA ASN A 372 -5.53 -14.62 -5.07
C ASN A 372 -6.93 -14.43 -4.45
N LEU A 373 -7.62 -13.39 -4.93
CA LEU A 373 -9.00 -13.09 -4.52
C LEU A 373 -9.98 -14.04 -5.18
N ASP A 374 -11.03 -14.41 -4.45
CA ASP A 374 -12.06 -15.35 -4.87
C ASP A 374 -11.56 -16.65 -5.54
N GLY A 375 -10.33 -17.06 -5.19
CA GLY A 375 -9.52 -17.99 -5.96
C GLY A 375 -9.20 -19.30 -5.24
N PHE A 376 -7.93 -19.71 -5.30
CA PHE A 376 -7.43 -20.92 -4.65
C PHE A 376 -7.54 -20.81 -3.13
N GLY A 377 -8.28 -21.72 -2.49
CA GLY A 377 -8.62 -21.65 -1.07
C GLY A 377 -9.96 -20.98 -0.77
N SER A 378 -10.63 -20.42 -1.79
CA SER A 378 -12.03 -19.99 -1.73
C SER A 378 -12.91 -20.86 -2.64
N ASN A 379 -12.91 -20.61 -3.95
CA ASN A 379 -13.71 -21.34 -4.95
C ASN A 379 -12.89 -22.37 -5.72
N LEU A 380 -11.56 -22.27 -5.70
CA LEU A 380 -10.63 -23.19 -6.35
C LEU A 380 -9.86 -24.02 -5.31
N ARG A 381 -9.43 -25.23 -5.69
CA ARG A 381 -8.74 -26.15 -4.78
C ARG A 381 -7.29 -25.74 -4.55
N ILE A 382 -6.87 -25.62 -3.28
CA ILE A 382 -5.53 -25.12 -2.93
C ILE A 382 -4.38 -26.13 -3.11
N ARG A 383 -4.68 -27.42 -3.34
CA ARG A 383 -3.72 -28.55 -3.25
C ARG A 383 -2.42 -28.36 -4.07
N ASN A 384 -2.48 -27.65 -5.19
CA ASN A 384 -1.36 -27.51 -6.13
C ASN A 384 -0.71 -26.12 -6.13
N LEU A 385 -1.06 -25.27 -5.16
CA LEU A 385 -0.59 -23.89 -5.13
C LEU A 385 0.90 -23.76 -4.70
N GLY A 386 1.44 -24.79 -4.05
CA GLY A 386 2.78 -24.79 -3.48
C GLY A 386 3.90 -24.45 -4.48
N PRO A 387 4.05 -25.17 -5.60
CA PRO A 387 5.09 -24.88 -6.59
C PRO A 387 5.06 -23.45 -7.16
N VAL A 388 3.85 -22.87 -7.29
CA VAL A 388 3.70 -21.47 -7.72
C VAL A 388 4.15 -20.51 -6.64
N TYR A 389 3.76 -20.72 -5.38
CA TYR A 389 4.19 -19.89 -4.24
C TYR A 389 5.70 -19.96 -4.03
N ASP A 390 6.29 -21.15 -4.13
CA ASP A 390 7.73 -21.37 -3.95
C ASP A 390 8.58 -20.55 -4.94
N ARG A 391 8.04 -20.21 -6.13
CA ARG A 391 8.73 -19.39 -7.14
C ARG A 391 8.36 -17.90 -7.13
N LEU A 392 7.18 -17.56 -6.61
CA LEU A 392 6.65 -16.19 -6.62
C LEU A 392 6.95 -15.40 -5.34
N LEU A 393 7.13 -16.06 -4.21
CA LEU A 393 7.29 -15.36 -2.94
C LEU A 393 8.77 -15.10 -2.62
N HIS A 394 9.04 -13.91 -2.11
CA HIS A 394 10.28 -13.51 -1.46
C HIS A 394 9.96 -12.94 -0.07
N ALA A 395 10.98 -12.59 0.73
CA ALA A 395 10.80 -12.26 2.15
C ALA A 395 9.83 -11.10 2.39
N ASP A 396 9.89 -10.09 1.52
CA ASP A 396 9.03 -8.90 1.59
C ASP A 396 7.69 -9.05 0.86
N SER A 397 7.38 -10.18 0.21
CA SER A 397 6.12 -10.29 -0.54
C SER A 397 4.90 -10.07 0.37
N ARG A 398 3.79 -9.62 -0.21
CA ARG A 398 2.48 -9.59 0.44
C ARG A 398 1.49 -10.38 -0.39
N VAL A 399 0.85 -11.37 0.21
CA VAL A 399 -0.20 -12.13 -0.46
C VAL A 399 -1.56 -11.70 0.09
N ILE A 400 -2.46 -11.33 -0.79
CA ILE A 400 -3.85 -11.07 -0.42
C ILE A 400 -4.72 -12.16 -1.02
N MET A 401 -5.48 -12.85 -0.18
CA MET A 401 -6.35 -13.92 -0.63
C MET A 401 -7.63 -14.09 0.19
N ASP A 402 -8.64 -14.66 -0.45
CA ASP A 402 -9.89 -15.07 0.18
C ASP A 402 -9.85 -16.55 0.56
N ILE A 403 -10.31 -16.88 1.76
CA ILE A 403 -10.29 -18.24 2.33
C ILE A 403 -11.70 -18.64 2.76
N ARG A 404 -12.29 -19.63 2.09
CA ARG A 404 -13.55 -20.25 2.50
C ARG A 404 -13.29 -21.23 3.64
N LYS A 405 -14.08 -21.18 4.73
CA LYS A 405 -13.97 -22.12 5.85
C LYS A 405 -14.06 -23.57 5.35
N GLY A 406 -13.12 -24.41 5.79
CA GLY A 406 -13.04 -25.83 5.39
C GLY A 406 -12.28 -26.10 4.10
N SER A 407 -11.73 -25.08 3.41
CA SER A 407 -10.98 -25.27 2.15
C SER A 407 -9.59 -25.90 2.32
N GLY A 408 -9.10 -26.01 3.56
CA GLY A 408 -7.72 -26.43 3.85
C GLY A 408 -6.67 -25.33 3.63
N ALA A 409 -7.09 -24.08 3.37
CA ALA A 409 -6.14 -23.00 3.06
C ALA A 409 -5.29 -22.54 4.25
N PHE A 410 -5.86 -22.40 5.45
CA PHE A 410 -5.08 -22.01 6.64
C PHE A 410 -3.95 -23.00 6.96
N PRO A 411 -4.18 -24.33 6.99
CA PRO A 411 -3.10 -25.31 7.11
C PRO A 411 -2.05 -25.22 6.00
N PHE A 412 -2.46 -24.90 4.76
CA PHE A 412 -1.53 -24.67 3.67
C PHE A 412 -0.64 -23.44 3.94
N LEU A 413 -1.24 -22.30 4.30
CA LEU A 413 -0.55 -21.02 4.50
C LEU A 413 0.39 -21.01 5.72
N LYS A 414 0.13 -21.84 6.73
CA LYS A 414 1.01 -21.95 7.92
C LYS A 414 2.47 -22.21 7.54
N ARG A 415 2.72 -22.91 6.43
CA ARG A 415 4.08 -23.20 5.93
C ARG A 415 4.77 -22.01 5.25
N TYR A 416 4.01 -20.98 4.85
CA TYR A 416 4.50 -19.85 4.07
C TYR A 416 4.61 -18.57 4.87
N GLY A 417 3.82 -18.40 5.94
CA GLY A 417 3.80 -17.12 6.65
C GLY A 417 2.73 -16.97 7.71
N THR A 418 2.69 -15.76 8.27
CA THR A 418 1.62 -15.31 9.19
C THR A 418 0.45 -14.73 8.43
N ASN A 419 -0.75 -14.94 8.95
CA ASN A 419 -1.99 -14.47 8.34
C ASN A 419 -2.64 -13.40 9.23
N THR A 420 -2.86 -12.21 8.70
CA THR A 420 -3.64 -11.15 9.34
C THR A 420 -5.02 -11.09 8.70
N VAL A 421 -6.09 -11.16 9.51
CA VAL A 421 -7.46 -11.05 9.02
C VAL A 421 -7.77 -9.60 8.65
N ILE A 422 -8.19 -9.38 7.40
CA ILE A 422 -8.65 -8.07 6.91
C ILE A 422 -10.16 -7.93 7.09
N ALA A 423 -10.92 -8.93 6.62
CA ALA A 423 -12.37 -8.90 6.62
C ALA A 423 -12.95 -10.32 6.61
N THR A 424 -14.19 -10.48 7.08
CA THR A 424 -14.94 -11.74 6.98
C THR A 424 -16.32 -11.46 6.39
N ARG A 425 -16.74 -12.28 5.42
CA ARG A 425 -18.06 -12.23 4.78
C ARG A 425 -18.69 -13.61 4.72
N GLU A 426 -19.99 -13.68 4.52
CA GLU A 426 -20.71 -14.94 4.28
C GLU A 426 -21.03 -15.08 2.78
N VAL A 427 -20.73 -16.25 2.21
CA VAL A 427 -21.00 -16.59 0.81
C VAL A 427 -21.56 -18.01 0.76
N ASP A 428 -22.78 -18.16 0.25
CA ASP A 428 -23.51 -19.44 0.19
C ASP A 428 -23.60 -20.17 1.54
N GLY A 429 -23.85 -19.44 2.63
CA GLY A 429 -23.95 -20.01 3.98
C GLY A 429 -22.61 -20.39 4.62
N ALA A 430 -21.48 -20.10 3.96
CA ALA A 430 -20.14 -20.38 4.48
C ALA A 430 -19.34 -19.08 4.70
N PRO A 431 -18.61 -18.95 5.81
CA PRO A 431 -17.75 -17.79 6.01
C PRO A 431 -16.52 -17.86 5.09
N VAL A 432 -16.25 -16.73 4.43
CA VAL A 432 -15.07 -16.45 3.62
C VAL A 432 -14.29 -15.32 4.28
N THR A 433 -13.07 -15.61 4.71
CA THR A 433 -12.17 -14.68 5.39
C THR A 433 -11.11 -14.19 4.41
N ARG A 434 -10.99 -12.88 4.26
CA ARG A 434 -9.90 -12.24 3.52
C ARG A 434 -8.72 -12.04 4.44
N VAL A 435 -7.53 -12.44 3.99
CA VAL A 435 -6.29 -12.33 4.78
C VAL A 435 -5.18 -11.65 3.99
N LEU A 436 -4.31 -10.97 4.73
CA LEU A 436 -2.96 -10.60 4.31
C LEU A 436 -2.01 -11.67 4.83
N VAL A 437 -1.27 -12.33 3.94
CA VAL A 437 -0.19 -13.25 4.30
C VAL A 437 1.14 -12.52 4.16
N THR A 438 1.90 -12.52 5.24
CA THR A 438 3.29 -12.03 5.27
C THR A 438 4.21 -13.24 5.38
N PRO A 439 5.12 -13.44 4.40
CA PRO A 439 6.00 -14.58 4.38
C PRO A 439 6.85 -14.72 5.65
N MET A 440 7.12 -15.97 6.01
CA MET A 440 8.09 -16.35 7.03
C MET A 440 8.96 -17.49 6.49
N PRO A 441 10.19 -17.65 7.00
CA PRO A 441 11.01 -18.79 6.63
C PRO A 441 10.30 -20.07 7.07
N ALA A 442 10.44 -21.14 6.29
CA ALA A 442 9.86 -22.43 6.64
C ALA A 442 10.41 -22.91 7.99
N GLU A 443 9.55 -23.52 8.82
CA GLU A 443 10.01 -24.19 10.04
C GLU A 443 11.02 -25.29 9.67
N THR A 444 12.25 -25.20 10.16
CA THR A 444 13.26 -26.22 9.89
C THR A 444 12.96 -27.50 10.64
N THR A 445 12.86 -28.59 9.90
CA THR A 445 13.02 -29.92 10.49
C THR A 445 14.51 -30.19 10.71
N GLU A 446 14.87 -30.51 11.95
CA GLU A 446 16.15 -31.13 12.27
C GLU A 446 16.17 -32.49 11.55
N ASN A 447 17.10 -32.68 10.61
CA ASN A 447 17.24 -33.84 9.71
C ASN A 447 16.38 -33.86 8.44
N ASP A 448 16.72 -32.98 7.49
CA ASP A 448 16.39 -33.21 6.09
C ASP A 448 17.42 -34.17 5.46
N GLU A 449 17.10 -35.48 5.46
CA GLU A 449 17.99 -36.51 4.91
C GLU A 449 18.33 -36.31 3.42
N GLY A 450 17.46 -35.65 2.65
CA GLY A 450 17.66 -35.37 1.23
C GLY A 450 18.80 -34.40 1.03
N TRP A 451 18.70 -33.23 1.66
CA TRP A 451 19.74 -32.20 1.62
C TRP A 451 21.08 -32.69 2.17
N ASN A 452 21.09 -33.44 3.27
CA ASN A 452 22.34 -33.96 3.85
C ASN A 452 23.13 -34.81 2.83
N ARG A 453 22.45 -35.63 2.04
CA ARG A 453 23.08 -36.44 0.97
C ARG A 453 23.58 -35.56 -0.17
N ILE A 454 22.81 -34.55 -0.58
CA ILE A 454 23.20 -33.60 -1.63
C ILE A 454 24.43 -32.79 -1.19
N ALA A 455 24.40 -32.19 0.00
CA ALA A 455 25.48 -31.38 0.54
C ALA A 455 26.78 -32.20 0.69
N THR A 456 26.68 -33.43 1.20
CA THR A 456 27.84 -34.34 1.30
C THR A 456 28.42 -34.66 -0.08
N ARG A 457 27.57 -34.86 -1.10
CA ARG A 457 28.03 -35.06 -2.48
C ARG A 457 28.69 -33.82 -3.06
N LEU A 458 28.13 -32.63 -2.81
CA LEU A 458 28.70 -31.36 -3.26
C LEU A 458 30.06 -31.07 -2.63
N ALA A 459 30.24 -31.41 -1.34
CA ALA A 459 31.52 -31.28 -0.66
C ALA A 459 32.63 -32.12 -1.33
N GLY A 460 32.26 -33.30 -1.84
CA GLY A 460 33.22 -34.23 -2.43
C GLY A 460 34.17 -34.84 -1.41
N LYS A 461 35.20 -35.55 -1.89
CA LYS A 461 36.14 -36.31 -1.04
C LYS A 461 37.09 -35.44 -0.20
N ASP A 462 37.37 -34.23 -0.69
CA ASP A 462 38.35 -33.31 -0.09
C ASP A 462 37.67 -32.19 0.70
N GLY A 463 36.33 -32.11 0.65
CA GLY A 463 35.52 -31.12 1.34
C GLY A 463 34.86 -31.65 2.61
N PHE A 464 33.99 -30.84 3.22
CA PHE A 464 33.19 -31.29 4.36
C PHE A 464 31.79 -30.69 4.35
N TYR A 465 30.87 -31.38 5.01
CA TYR A 465 29.55 -30.86 5.35
C TYR A 465 29.30 -31.07 6.85
N ARG A 466 28.96 -29.99 7.56
CA ARG A 466 28.69 -29.98 9.00
C ARG A 466 27.25 -29.49 9.24
N PRO A 467 26.27 -30.39 9.43
CA PRO A 467 24.93 -30.01 9.86
C PRO A 467 24.96 -29.59 11.35
N GLY A 468 24.18 -28.57 11.68
CA GLY A 468 24.10 -27.99 13.02
C GLY A 468 22.66 -27.71 13.49
N PRO A 469 22.50 -27.17 14.70
CA PRO A 469 21.21 -26.89 15.32
C PRO A 469 20.45 -25.79 14.58
N GLU A 470 19.12 -25.75 14.78
CA GLU A 470 18.21 -24.83 14.10
C GLU A 470 18.37 -24.84 12.58
N GLY A 471 18.89 -25.94 12.03
CA GLY A 471 19.07 -26.07 10.60
C GLY A 471 20.22 -25.27 9.98
N HIS A 472 21.12 -24.73 10.79
CA HIS A 472 22.39 -24.18 10.32
C HIS A 472 23.29 -25.28 9.76
N SER A 473 24.14 -24.95 8.77
CA SER A 473 25.17 -25.88 8.31
C SER A 473 26.33 -25.18 7.62
N PHE A 474 27.49 -25.83 7.63
CA PHE A 474 28.68 -25.42 6.87
C PHE A 474 28.94 -26.43 5.76
N LEU A 475 29.09 -25.95 4.53
CA LEU A 475 29.42 -26.77 3.36
C LEU A 475 30.69 -26.23 2.71
N PHE A 476 31.79 -26.96 2.84
CA PHE A 476 33.04 -26.67 2.17
C PHE A 476 33.19 -27.49 0.89
N VAL A 477 33.35 -26.79 -0.23
CA VAL A 477 33.56 -27.37 -1.57
C VAL A 477 34.93 -26.88 -2.09
N PRO A 478 35.98 -27.70 -1.99
CA PRO A 478 37.30 -27.34 -2.47
C PRO A 478 37.39 -27.36 -3.99
N ARG A 479 38.05 -26.33 -4.56
CA ARG A 479 38.43 -26.24 -5.97
C ARG A 479 39.83 -25.62 -6.06
N ASP A 480 39.93 -24.31 -6.21
CA ASP A 480 41.18 -23.55 -6.17
C ASP A 480 41.82 -23.57 -4.76
N LYS A 481 43.14 -23.70 -4.69
CA LYS A 481 43.91 -23.64 -3.44
C LYS A 481 44.25 -22.22 -3.02
N ASP A 482 44.18 -21.25 -3.92
CA ASP A 482 44.57 -19.87 -3.64
C ASP A 482 43.41 -19.02 -3.12
N THR A 483 42.19 -19.21 -3.65
CA THR A 483 41.03 -18.37 -3.33
C THR A 483 39.90 -19.15 -2.67
N LEU A 484 39.47 -18.70 -1.48
CA LEU A 484 38.28 -19.15 -0.78
C LEU A 484 37.21 -18.05 -0.74
N VAL A 485 35.99 -18.37 -1.17
CA VAL A 485 34.81 -17.53 -0.97
C VAL A 485 33.95 -18.11 0.14
N VAL A 486 33.81 -17.37 1.24
CA VAL A 486 32.88 -17.67 2.34
C VAL A 486 31.57 -16.94 2.05
N THR A 487 30.47 -17.67 1.88
CA THR A 487 29.18 -17.10 1.50
C THR A 487 28.10 -17.38 2.52
N PHE A 488 27.16 -16.44 2.64
CA PHE A 488 26.04 -16.51 3.56
C PHE A 488 24.72 -16.33 2.80
N ASP A 489 23.73 -17.12 3.16
CA ASP A 489 22.40 -17.02 2.64
C ASP A 489 21.69 -15.75 3.10
N ASN A 490 20.84 -15.21 2.23
CA ASN A 490 19.96 -14.10 2.53
C ASN A 490 18.56 -14.62 2.92
N LEU A 491 17.64 -13.70 3.25
CA LEU A 491 16.28 -14.04 3.67
C LEU A 491 15.52 -14.86 2.61
N ASP A 492 15.63 -14.48 1.34
CA ASP A 492 14.93 -15.14 0.23
C ASP A 492 15.39 -16.60 0.07
N ILE A 493 16.70 -16.86 0.17
CA ILE A 493 17.24 -18.22 0.05
C ILE A 493 16.77 -19.10 1.21
N THR A 494 16.61 -18.54 2.41
CA THR A 494 16.08 -19.30 3.55
C THR A 494 14.60 -19.66 3.41
N MET A 495 13.87 -19.06 2.47
CA MET A 495 12.49 -19.44 2.16
C MET A 495 12.39 -20.60 1.16
N ASN A 496 13.45 -20.89 0.40
CA ASN A 496 13.46 -21.95 -0.60
C ASN A 496 13.52 -23.35 0.04
N LYS A 497 13.01 -24.37 -0.68
CA LYS A 497 13.22 -25.77 -0.31
C LYS A 497 14.71 -26.08 -0.23
N ARG A 498 15.11 -26.81 0.82
CA ARG A 498 16.51 -27.16 1.07
C ARG A 498 17.17 -27.97 -0.06
N ASP A 499 16.45 -28.91 -0.66
CA ASP A 499 17.00 -29.76 -1.73
C ASP A 499 17.47 -28.98 -2.98
N ASP A 500 16.80 -27.86 -3.25
CA ASP A 500 17.12 -26.95 -4.36
C ASP A 500 18.13 -25.86 -3.95
N ARG A 501 18.41 -25.74 -2.65
CA ARG A 501 19.29 -24.69 -2.11
C ARG A 501 20.73 -24.99 -2.51
N ARG A 502 21.30 -24.14 -3.33
CA ARG A 502 22.77 -24.00 -3.45
C ARG A 502 23.18 -22.81 -2.60
N PRO A 503 24.37 -22.83 -1.96
CA PRO A 503 24.77 -21.68 -1.18
C PRO A 503 24.88 -20.44 -2.06
N TRP A 504 24.59 -19.27 -1.50
CA TRP A 504 24.44 -18.07 -2.30
C TRP A 504 25.65 -17.78 -3.20
N GLY A 505 25.39 -17.56 -4.50
CA GLY A 505 26.42 -17.31 -5.50
C GLY A 505 27.16 -18.55 -6.03
N TYR A 506 26.76 -19.76 -5.64
CA TYR A 506 27.39 -21.03 -6.04
C TYR A 506 27.77 -21.09 -7.53
N ALA A 507 26.82 -20.79 -8.43
CA ALA A 507 27.02 -20.96 -9.87
C ALA A 507 28.17 -20.11 -10.42
N PHE A 508 28.30 -18.85 -10.00
CA PHE A 508 29.39 -18.01 -10.50
C PHE A 508 30.72 -18.32 -9.81
N ILE A 509 30.70 -18.72 -8.53
CA ILE A 509 31.91 -19.15 -7.80
C ILE A 509 32.49 -20.40 -8.46
N GLU A 510 31.61 -21.35 -8.79
CA GLU A 510 31.97 -22.57 -9.52
C GLU A 510 32.56 -22.26 -10.91
N GLN A 511 31.95 -21.33 -11.65
CA GLN A 511 32.47 -20.90 -12.96
C GLN A 511 33.86 -20.26 -12.88
N GLN A 512 34.20 -19.57 -11.79
CA GLN A 512 35.55 -19.03 -11.57
C GLN A 512 36.54 -20.09 -11.06
N GLY A 513 36.06 -21.28 -10.68
CA GLY A 513 36.89 -22.35 -10.13
C GLY A 513 37.33 -22.14 -8.68
N TRP A 514 36.76 -21.19 -7.94
CA TRP A 514 37.19 -20.89 -6.57
C TRP A 514 36.69 -21.92 -5.54
N SER A 515 37.47 -22.12 -4.47
CA SER A 515 37.00 -22.86 -3.30
C SER A 515 35.89 -22.09 -2.59
N MET A 516 34.96 -22.82 -1.97
CA MET A 516 33.76 -22.22 -1.40
C MET A 516 33.47 -22.78 -0.02
N LEU A 517 33.21 -21.91 0.96
CA LEU A 517 32.60 -22.26 2.25
C LEU A 517 31.21 -21.63 2.31
N GLY A 518 30.18 -22.42 2.05
CA GLY A 518 28.79 -22.01 2.22
C GLY A 518 28.35 -22.12 3.68
N VAL A 519 27.88 -21.04 4.27
CA VAL A 519 27.31 -21.00 5.62
C VAL A 519 25.81 -20.80 5.52
N LEU A 520 25.08 -21.90 5.66
CA LEU A 520 23.65 -21.93 5.43
C LEU A 520 22.89 -21.65 6.73
N ALA A 521 21.90 -20.77 6.67
CA ALA A 521 21.00 -20.48 7.77
C ALA A 521 19.75 -21.37 7.72
N GLY A 522 19.31 -21.90 8.85
CA GLY A 522 18.02 -22.61 8.89
C GLY A 522 16.80 -21.68 8.83
N GLY A 523 16.98 -20.38 8.99
CA GLY A 523 15.90 -19.41 8.85
C GLY A 523 16.43 -17.99 9.01
N TRP A 524 15.56 -17.07 9.41
CA TRP A 524 15.89 -15.67 9.68
C TRP A 524 16.54 -15.52 11.06
N THR A 525 17.69 -16.14 11.25
CA THR A 525 18.36 -16.24 12.56
C THR A 525 19.49 -15.22 12.75
N TRP A 526 19.87 -14.50 11.68
CA TRP A 526 21.06 -13.65 11.64
C TRP A 526 22.33 -14.41 12.05
N TYR A 527 22.36 -15.74 11.89
CA TYR A 527 23.52 -16.57 12.27
C TYR A 527 23.90 -16.43 13.76
N ARG A 528 22.92 -16.11 14.62
CA ARG A 528 23.14 -15.86 16.05
C ARG A 528 23.06 -17.10 16.93
N ASN A 529 22.94 -18.29 16.35
CA ASN A 529 23.07 -19.51 17.13
C ASN A 529 24.56 -19.69 17.54
N PRO A 530 24.88 -19.92 18.83
CA PRO A 530 26.26 -20.05 19.31
C PRO A 530 27.11 -21.06 18.54
N TRP A 531 26.50 -22.17 18.09
CA TRP A 531 27.17 -23.19 17.29
C TRP A 531 27.84 -22.61 16.04
N VAL A 532 27.23 -21.62 15.37
CA VAL A 532 27.83 -20.99 14.19
C VAL A 532 29.14 -20.29 14.54
N SER A 533 29.19 -19.61 15.69
CA SER A 533 30.40 -18.95 16.19
C SER A 533 31.49 -19.95 16.52
N GLU A 534 31.13 -21.04 17.22
CA GLU A 534 32.04 -22.13 17.57
C GLU A 534 32.66 -22.78 16.33
N GLN A 535 31.89 -22.95 15.25
CA GLN A 535 32.41 -23.49 13.99
C GLN A 535 33.44 -22.57 13.33
N PHE A 536 33.21 -21.25 13.36
CA PHE A 536 34.19 -20.29 12.86
C PHE A 536 35.46 -20.26 13.71
N ASP A 537 35.32 -20.34 15.03
CA ASP A 537 36.45 -20.43 15.97
C ASP A 537 37.27 -21.70 15.72
N GLU A 538 36.62 -22.85 15.56
CA GLU A 538 37.28 -24.14 15.27
C GLU A 538 38.06 -24.07 13.95
N LEU A 539 37.45 -23.53 12.87
CA LEU A 539 38.12 -23.38 11.58
C LEU A 539 39.31 -22.42 11.65
N ARG A 540 39.16 -21.30 12.38
CA ARG A 540 40.26 -20.35 12.63
C ARG A 540 41.42 -21.04 13.34
N ASP A 541 41.13 -21.72 14.44
CA ASP A 541 42.12 -22.31 15.34
C ASP A 541 42.83 -23.51 14.69
N ALA A 542 42.12 -24.25 13.83
CA ALA A 542 42.69 -25.31 12.99
C ALA A 542 43.55 -24.77 11.82
N GLY A 543 43.61 -23.45 11.62
CA GLY A 543 44.37 -22.83 10.53
C GLY A 543 43.72 -22.99 9.15
N PHE A 544 42.43 -23.35 9.08
CA PHE A 544 41.73 -23.59 7.83
C PHE A 544 41.81 -22.40 6.87
N PHE A 545 41.63 -21.17 7.35
CA PHE A 545 41.66 -19.99 6.49
C PHE A 545 43.09 -19.63 6.01
N LYS A 546 44.12 -20.01 6.77
CA LYS A 546 45.53 -19.69 6.48
C LYS A 546 46.09 -20.47 5.29
N GLN A 547 45.41 -21.53 4.84
CA GLN A 547 45.83 -22.30 3.68
C GLN A 547 45.57 -21.59 2.35
N PHE A 548 44.70 -20.55 2.35
CA PHE A 548 44.34 -19.79 1.16
C PHE A 548 45.12 -18.47 1.13
N LYS A 549 45.56 -18.06 -0.07
CA LYS A 549 46.19 -16.74 -0.27
C LYS A 549 45.18 -15.61 -0.16
N ARG A 550 43.93 -15.88 -0.49
CA ARG A 550 42.83 -14.92 -0.50
C ARG A 550 41.57 -15.55 0.08
N VAL A 551 41.02 -14.92 1.11
CA VAL A 551 39.71 -15.26 1.68
C VAL A 551 38.79 -14.07 1.49
N VAL A 552 37.58 -14.31 0.98
CA VAL A 552 36.57 -13.26 0.80
C VAL A 552 35.24 -13.69 1.40
N PHE A 553 34.71 -12.89 2.31
CA PHE A 553 33.38 -13.07 2.88
C PHE A 553 32.36 -12.30 2.04
N TYR A 554 31.25 -12.94 1.69
CA TYR A 554 30.28 -12.43 0.74
C TYR A 554 28.86 -12.61 1.24
N GLY A 555 28.08 -11.52 1.29
CA GLY A 555 26.70 -11.58 1.76
C GLY A 555 25.82 -10.39 1.36
N ALA A 556 24.50 -10.58 1.41
CA ALA A 556 23.52 -9.51 1.25
C ALA A 556 22.49 -9.49 2.41
N SER A 557 22.11 -8.31 2.89
CA SER A 557 21.17 -8.11 4.01
C SER A 557 21.61 -8.93 5.25
N MET A 558 20.82 -9.90 5.70
CA MET A 558 21.19 -10.85 6.77
C MET A 558 22.53 -11.55 6.49
N GLY A 559 22.78 -11.98 5.25
CA GLY A 559 24.06 -12.57 4.87
C GLY A 559 25.19 -11.53 4.88
N GLY A 560 24.88 -10.26 4.55
CA GLY A 560 25.83 -9.15 4.59
C GLY A 560 26.28 -8.83 6.01
N TYR A 561 25.35 -8.89 6.98
CA TYR A 561 25.68 -8.88 8.40
C TYR A 561 26.70 -9.97 8.72
N ALA A 562 26.41 -11.22 8.35
CA ALA A 562 27.27 -12.36 8.67
C ALA A 562 28.64 -12.28 8.00
N ALA A 563 28.70 -11.83 6.74
CA ALA A 563 29.95 -11.61 6.01
C ALA A 563 30.87 -10.63 6.74
N CYS A 564 30.32 -9.52 7.24
CA CYS A 564 31.07 -8.56 8.04
C CYS A 564 31.40 -9.11 9.44
N ALA A 565 30.41 -9.70 10.12
CA ALA A 565 30.50 -10.14 11.51
C ALA A 565 31.50 -11.28 11.72
N PHE A 566 31.55 -12.27 10.82
CA PHE A 566 32.44 -13.43 10.95
C PHE A 566 33.80 -13.26 10.26
N SER A 567 34.04 -12.13 9.59
CA SER A 567 35.35 -11.82 8.99
C SER A 567 36.56 -11.92 9.96
N PRO A 568 36.45 -11.65 11.29
CA PRO A 568 37.57 -11.85 12.21
C PRO A 568 38.05 -13.30 12.35
N ALA A 569 37.28 -14.29 11.91
CA ALA A 569 37.74 -15.69 11.87
C ALA A 569 38.89 -15.89 10.85
N ALA A 570 39.03 -14.97 9.88
CA ALA A 570 40.14 -14.91 8.95
C ALA A 570 40.66 -13.46 8.84
N PRO A 571 41.45 -12.98 9.83
CA PRO A 571 41.99 -11.62 9.80
C PRO A 571 42.75 -11.35 8.50
N GLY A 572 42.51 -10.18 7.89
CA GLY A 572 43.05 -9.81 6.58
C GLY A 572 42.25 -10.33 5.38
N ALA A 573 41.10 -10.99 5.59
CA ALA A 573 40.15 -11.30 4.52
C ALA A 573 39.53 -10.02 3.92
N ASP A 574 38.97 -10.13 2.72
CA ASP A 574 38.09 -9.10 2.18
C ASP A 574 36.63 -9.42 2.50
N VAL A 575 35.79 -8.39 2.53
CA VAL A 575 34.35 -8.52 2.71
C VAL A 575 33.63 -7.79 1.58
N VAL A 576 32.60 -8.42 1.01
CA VAL A 576 31.68 -7.82 0.04
C VAL A 576 30.26 -7.95 0.59
N ALA A 577 29.68 -6.81 0.99
CA ALA A 577 28.39 -6.75 1.65
C ALA A 577 27.40 -5.85 0.87
N ILE A 578 26.20 -6.37 0.59
CA ILE A 578 25.11 -5.59 -0.03
C ILE A 578 24.04 -5.28 1.02
N SER A 579 23.74 -4.01 1.24
CA SER A 579 22.77 -3.50 2.23
C SER A 579 22.85 -4.23 3.59
N PRO A 580 24.03 -4.34 4.23
CA PRO A 580 24.18 -5.13 5.44
C PRO A 580 23.49 -4.45 6.63
N GLN A 581 22.84 -5.27 7.48
CA GLN A 581 22.64 -4.85 8.86
C GLN A 581 23.94 -5.02 9.65
N THR A 582 24.12 -4.22 10.68
CA THR A 582 25.31 -4.28 11.55
C THR A 582 25.08 -5.07 12.83
N THR A 583 23.85 -5.05 13.32
CA THR A 583 23.31 -5.80 14.46
C THR A 583 21.79 -5.60 14.43
N LEU A 584 21.01 -6.43 15.13
CA LEU A 584 19.60 -6.14 15.41
C LEU A 584 19.34 -5.83 16.89
N ASN A 585 20.39 -5.62 17.68
CA ASN A 585 20.26 -5.19 19.07
C ASN A 585 19.58 -3.81 19.15
N LYS A 586 18.34 -3.77 19.66
CA LYS A 586 17.52 -2.55 19.73
C LYS A 586 18.09 -1.44 20.60
N SER A 587 18.99 -1.76 21.53
CA SER A 587 19.72 -0.74 22.30
C SER A 587 20.77 0.00 21.46
N ILE A 588 21.25 -0.62 20.38
CA ILE A 588 22.27 -0.06 19.48
C ILE A 588 21.63 0.53 18.22
N VAL A 589 20.60 -0.15 17.68
CA VAL A 589 19.90 0.23 16.43
C VAL A 589 18.40 0.41 16.64
N PRO A 590 17.94 1.34 17.51
CA PRO A 590 16.52 1.51 17.82
C PRO A 590 15.65 1.80 16.60
N TRP A 591 16.24 2.43 15.56
CA TRP A 591 15.58 2.80 14.31
C TRP A 591 15.27 1.61 13.36
N GLU A 592 15.87 0.43 13.53
CA GLU A 592 15.64 -0.73 12.64
C GLU A 592 14.29 -1.40 12.94
N THR A 593 13.31 -1.29 12.05
CA THR A 593 11.91 -1.73 12.29
C THR A 593 11.50 -3.02 11.58
N ARG A 594 12.32 -3.57 10.68
CA ARG A 594 11.92 -4.62 9.72
C ARG A 594 11.91 -6.03 10.32
N TYR A 595 12.96 -6.41 11.04
CA TYR A 595 13.26 -7.83 11.29
C TYR A 595 12.89 -8.31 12.69
N LYS A 596 11.60 -8.16 13.05
CA LYS A 596 11.07 -8.50 14.39
C LYS A 596 11.41 -9.92 14.85
N VAL A 597 11.42 -10.88 13.93
CA VAL A 597 11.69 -12.30 14.20
C VAL A 597 13.05 -12.54 14.88
N ALA A 598 14.01 -11.64 14.70
CA ALA A 598 15.36 -11.79 15.19
C ALA A 598 15.73 -10.79 16.30
N TRP A 599 14.81 -9.93 16.74
CA TRP A 599 15.08 -8.92 17.78
C TRP A 599 15.41 -9.51 19.15
N GLU A 600 14.91 -10.72 19.45
CA GLU A 600 15.16 -11.41 20.72
C GLU A 600 16.46 -12.25 20.70
N ARG A 601 17.18 -12.31 19.57
CA ARG A 601 18.44 -13.05 19.46
C ARG A 601 19.57 -12.31 20.18
N ASP A 602 20.56 -13.05 20.66
CA ASP A 602 21.74 -12.48 21.30
C ASP A 602 22.77 -11.99 20.26
N PHE A 603 23.00 -10.68 20.24
CA PHE A 603 24.01 -10.00 19.42
C PHE A 603 25.25 -9.57 20.22
N SER A 604 25.49 -10.21 21.37
CA SER A 604 26.74 -10.08 22.12
C SER A 604 27.85 -10.97 21.54
N GLY A 605 29.03 -10.92 22.16
CA GLY A 605 30.16 -11.78 21.82
C GLY A 605 31.00 -11.30 20.63
N PRO A 606 32.01 -12.10 20.23
CA PRO A 606 33.08 -11.68 19.30
C PRO A 606 32.62 -11.46 17.86
N TYR A 607 31.42 -11.93 17.50
CA TYR A 607 30.81 -11.76 16.19
C TYR A 607 29.49 -10.97 16.27
N GLY A 608 29.22 -10.28 17.38
CA GLY A 608 27.92 -9.68 17.68
C GLY A 608 27.58 -8.45 16.85
N ASP A 609 28.55 -7.55 16.67
CA ASP A 609 28.39 -6.25 16.02
C ASP A 609 29.31 -6.12 14.80
N ALA A 610 28.74 -6.35 13.62
CA ALA A 610 29.47 -6.38 12.37
C ALA A 610 30.19 -5.06 12.05
N ALA A 611 29.67 -3.92 12.54
CA ALA A 611 30.31 -2.63 12.35
C ALA A 611 31.68 -2.56 13.04
N GLN A 612 31.79 -3.09 14.26
CA GLN A 612 33.00 -3.03 15.07
C GLN A 612 34.00 -4.10 14.64
N VAL A 613 33.53 -5.32 14.46
CA VAL A 613 34.44 -6.47 14.32
C VAL A 613 35.03 -6.57 12.91
N SER A 614 34.39 -5.96 11.91
CA SER A 614 34.90 -5.94 10.53
C SER A 614 36.17 -5.12 10.34
N ASP A 615 36.66 -4.41 11.35
CA ASP A 615 38.00 -3.79 11.37
C ASP A 615 39.13 -4.82 11.14
N ALA A 616 38.91 -6.09 11.53
CA ALA A 616 39.86 -7.18 11.31
C ALA A 616 40.02 -7.56 9.82
N ALA A 617 39.10 -7.13 8.95
CA ALA A 617 39.19 -7.36 7.51
C ALA A 617 40.25 -6.43 6.88
N ARG A 618 40.88 -6.88 5.79
CA ARG A 618 41.76 -6.02 5.00
C ARG A 618 40.97 -4.94 4.27
N LYS A 619 39.78 -5.27 3.77
CA LYS A 619 38.91 -4.35 3.04
C LYS A 619 37.45 -4.78 3.10
N VAL A 620 36.55 -3.82 3.30
CA VAL A 620 35.09 -4.05 3.38
C VAL A 620 34.38 -3.23 2.29
N TYR A 621 33.95 -3.87 1.21
CA TYR A 621 33.12 -3.24 0.19
C TYR A 621 31.66 -3.26 0.60
N ILE A 622 31.04 -2.08 0.76
CA ILE A 622 29.64 -1.95 1.15
C ILE A 622 28.85 -1.30 0.02
N LEU A 623 27.95 -2.07 -0.60
CA LEU A 623 27.00 -1.57 -1.60
C LEU A 623 25.68 -1.23 -0.92
N TYR A 624 25.21 0.00 -1.05
CA TYR A 624 23.95 0.44 -0.42
C TYR A 624 23.35 1.67 -1.10
N ASP A 625 22.04 1.88 -0.95
CA ASP A 625 21.41 3.15 -1.30
C ASP A 625 21.49 4.14 -0.13
N PRO A 626 22.22 5.27 -0.26
CA PRO A 626 22.31 6.28 0.79
C PRO A 626 20.99 7.04 1.08
N TYR A 627 19.95 6.81 0.28
CA TYR A 627 18.62 7.39 0.51
C TYR A 627 17.63 6.42 1.13
N GLU A 628 18.01 5.17 1.36
CA GLU A 628 17.24 4.21 2.16
C GLU A 628 17.61 4.40 3.64
N PRO A 629 16.74 4.98 4.50
CA PRO A 629 17.14 5.42 5.83
C PRO A 629 17.58 4.28 6.75
N LEU A 630 16.92 3.13 6.69
CA LEU A 630 17.24 1.98 7.55
C LEU A 630 18.60 1.37 7.17
N ASP A 631 18.84 1.18 5.88
CA ASP A 631 20.13 0.68 5.38
C ASP A 631 21.25 1.68 5.65
N SER A 632 21.02 2.95 5.37
CA SER A 632 22.00 4.02 5.62
C SER A 632 22.34 4.14 7.10
N GLY A 633 21.36 3.97 8.00
CA GLY A 633 21.58 3.95 9.44
C GLY A 633 22.52 2.82 9.87
N HIS A 634 22.43 1.64 9.25
CA HIS A 634 23.40 0.57 9.49
C HIS A 634 24.77 0.87 8.87
N VAL A 635 24.80 1.34 7.62
CA VAL A 635 26.07 1.60 6.90
C VAL A 635 26.89 2.69 7.57
N ASN A 636 26.25 3.73 8.12
CA ASN A 636 26.91 4.81 8.84
C ASN A 636 27.65 4.35 10.11
N ARG A 637 27.36 3.14 10.63
CA ARG A 637 28.06 2.59 11.80
C ARG A 637 29.43 2.00 11.45
N PHE A 638 29.63 1.55 10.20
CA PHE A 638 30.95 1.15 9.73
C PHE A 638 31.78 2.42 9.58
N THR A 639 32.82 2.62 10.40
CA THR A 639 33.62 3.87 10.43
C THR A 639 35.12 3.65 10.28
N HIS A 640 35.54 2.38 10.13
CA HIS A 640 36.94 1.99 10.00
C HIS A 640 37.53 2.36 8.63
N ASP A 641 38.84 2.60 8.58
CA ASP A 641 39.55 3.04 7.36
C ASP A 641 39.57 1.98 6.25
N ASN A 642 39.30 0.72 6.58
CA ASN A 642 39.24 -0.40 5.65
C ASN A 642 37.92 -0.46 4.86
N VAL A 643 36.95 0.44 5.12
CA VAL A 643 35.63 0.43 4.50
C VAL A 643 35.61 1.22 3.19
N GLU A 644 35.17 0.58 2.12
CA GLU A 644 34.89 1.23 0.83
C GLU A 644 33.38 1.30 0.57
N TYR A 645 32.84 2.52 0.63
CA TYR A 645 31.43 2.79 0.37
C TYR A 645 31.13 2.88 -1.14
N LEU A 646 30.45 1.86 -1.66
CA LEU A 646 29.98 1.80 -3.04
C LEU A 646 28.51 2.26 -3.09
N ARG A 647 28.32 3.57 -3.18
CA ARG A 647 26.99 4.21 -3.06
C ARG A 647 26.15 3.98 -4.33
N ALA A 648 24.92 3.53 -4.13
CA ALA A 648 23.93 3.27 -5.16
C ALA A 648 22.64 4.13 -5.01
N PRO A 649 22.72 5.47 -5.11
CA PRO A 649 21.57 6.35 -4.92
C PRO A 649 20.33 5.98 -5.74
N LEU A 650 19.17 6.03 -5.09
CA LEU A 650 17.83 5.95 -5.69
C LEU A 650 17.49 4.58 -6.31
N LEU A 651 18.07 3.52 -5.75
CA LEU A 651 17.82 2.11 -6.11
C LEU A 651 17.15 1.30 -4.98
N GLY A 652 16.94 1.90 -3.81
CA GLY A 652 16.24 1.35 -2.64
C GLY A 652 16.93 0.15 -1.98
N HIS A 653 16.20 -0.47 -1.04
CA HIS A 653 16.71 -1.59 -0.25
C HIS A 653 17.06 -2.85 -1.07
N ARG A 654 16.23 -3.24 -2.05
CA ARG A 654 16.47 -4.41 -2.90
C ARG A 654 17.51 -4.12 -4.00
N LEU A 655 18.63 -3.54 -3.58
CA LEU A 655 19.71 -3.08 -4.45
C LEU A 655 20.25 -4.21 -5.34
N GLY A 656 20.46 -5.41 -4.79
CA GLY A 656 20.89 -6.58 -5.56
C GLY A 656 19.96 -6.88 -6.75
N SER A 657 18.64 -6.82 -6.53
CA SER A 657 17.65 -7.02 -7.59
C SER A 657 17.72 -5.93 -8.66
N SER A 658 17.85 -4.66 -8.26
CA SER A 658 17.99 -3.54 -9.21
C SER A 658 19.28 -3.64 -10.04
N LEU A 659 20.41 -3.98 -9.42
CA LEU A 659 21.68 -4.19 -10.12
C LEU A 659 21.62 -5.39 -11.08
N SER A 660 20.90 -6.46 -10.70
CA SER A 660 20.68 -7.64 -11.54
C SER A 660 19.80 -7.33 -12.76
N GLN A 661 18.70 -6.60 -12.57
CA GLN A 661 17.83 -6.15 -13.67
C GLN A 661 18.57 -5.25 -14.67
N MET A 662 19.53 -4.46 -14.19
CA MET A 662 20.41 -3.66 -15.05
C MET A 662 21.55 -4.46 -15.70
N GLY A 663 21.70 -5.75 -15.38
CA GLY A 663 22.77 -6.61 -15.90
C GLY A 663 24.18 -6.30 -15.37
N ILE A 664 24.30 -5.48 -14.31
CA ILE A 664 25.59 -5.02 -13.78
C ILE A 664 26.00 -5.69 -12.46
N LEU A 665 25.11 -6.45 -11.82
CA LEU A 665 25.43 -7.11 -10.54
C LEU A 665 26.61 -8.09 -10.69
N THR A 666 26.52 -9.04 -11.62
CA THR A 666 27.54 -10.09 -11.81
C THR A 666 28.95 -9.53 -12.00
N PRO A 667 29.23 -8.59 -12.94
CA PRO A 667 30.58 -8.05 -13.09
C PRO A 667 31.07 -7.29 -11.86
N ILE A 668 30.20 -6.58 -11.13
CA ILE A 668 30.57 -5.90 -9.87
C ILE A 668 31.00 -6.93 -8.83
N ILE A 669 30.21 -7.97 -8.61
CA ILE A 669 30.51 -8.98 -7.58
C ILE A 669 31.78 -9.76 -7.94
N LEU A 670 31.92 -10.21 -9.19
CA LEU A 670 33.11 -10.93 -9.62
C LEU A 670 34.38 -10.09 -9.46
N GLY A 671 34.34 -8.81 -9.82
CA GLY A 671 35.47 -7.90 -9.60
C GLY A 671 35.80 -7.72 -8.11
N ALA A 672 34.78 -7.61 -7.25
CA ALA A 672 34.99 -7.45 -5.81
C ALA A 672 35.61 -8.72 -5.19
N LEU A 673 35.09 -9.89 -5.54
CA LEU A 673 35.62 -11.18 -5.09
C LEU A 673 37.05 -11.42 -5.58
N ALA A 674 37.35 -11.08 -6.84
CA ALA A 674 38.70 -11.16 -7.40
C ALA A 674 39.67 -10.12 -6.81
N GLY A 675 39.17 -9.09 -6.14
CA GLY A 675 39.97 -7.99 -5.58
C GLY A 675 40.41 -6.97 -6.63
N THR A 676 39.79 -6.99 -7.82
CA THR A 676 40.11 -6.12 -8.95
C THR A 676 39.13 -4.95 -9.09
N LEU A 677 38.00 -4.96 -8.39
CA LEU A 677 37.02 -3.88 -8.44
C LEU A 677 37.59 -2.59 -7.82
N THR A 678 37.62 -1.53 -8.62
CA THR A 678 37.83 -0.17 -8.13
C THR A 678 36.51 0.58 -7.98
N SER A 679 36.49 1.60 -7.11
CA SER A 679 35.39 2.59 -7.07
C SER A 679 35.07 3.16 -8.46
N GLN A 680 36.09 3.42 -9.28
CA GLN A 680 35.90 3.99 -10.61
C GLN A 680 35.13 3.02 -11.52
N ASP A 681 35.51 1.75 -11.56
CA ASP A 681 34.83 0.72 -12.36
C ASP A 681 33.38 0.56 -11.93
N TYR A 682 33.15 0.52 -10.61
CA TYR A 682 31.83 0.46 -10.02
C TYR A 682 30.95 1.63 -10.48
N TYR A 683 31.42 2.87 -10.31
CA TYR A 683 30.64 4.06 -10.68
C TYR A 683 30.46 4.20 -12.21
N GLN A 684 31.38 3.65 -13.01
CA GLN A 684 31.21 3.58 -14.46
C GLN A 684 30.06 2.63 -14.84
N MET A 685 30.05 1.40 -14.29
CA MET A 685 28.96 0.44 -14.49
C MET A 685 27.62 0.97 -13.96
N LEU A 686 27.63 1.64 -12.82
CA LEU A 686 26.44 2.19 -12.18
C LEU A 686 25.73 3.27 -13.01
N ARG A 687 26.40 3.90 -13.98
CA ARG A 687 25.77 4.87 -14.91
C ARG A 687 24.65 4.26 -15.74
N THR A 688 24.60 2.94 -15.92
CA THR A 688 23.47 2.22 -16.55
C THR A 688 22.12 2.58 -15.91
N ARG A 689 22.09 2.93 -14.62
CA ARG A 689 20.87 3.37 -13.93
C ARG A 689 20.20 4.60 -14.55
N LYS A 690 20.90 5.39 -15.36
CA LYS A 690 20.34 6.60 -15.99
C LYS A 690 19.18 6.28 -16.94
N THR A 691 19.06 5.05 -17.42
CA THR A 691 17.94 4.56 -18.23
C THR A 691 17.01 3.64 -17.45
N PHE A 692 17.26 3.43 -16.15
CA PHE A 692 16.42 2.59 -15.30
C PHE A 692 15.22 3.41 -14.80
N PRO A 693 13.97 2.99 -15.09
CA PRO A 693 12.77 3.79 -14.81
C PRO A 693 12.65 4.26 -13.35
N ARG A 694 12.93 3.36 -12.39
CA ARG A 694 12.95 3.69 -10.96
C ARG A 694 13.87 4.87 -10.68
N TYR A 695 15.13 4.78 -11.11
CA TYR A 695 16.12 5.83 -10.84
C TYR A 695 15.69 7.18 -11.42
N GLN A 696 15.16 7.19 -12.64
CA GLN A 696 14.67 8.40 -13.30
C GLN A 696 13.52 9.04 -12.53
N ARG A 697 12.53 8.25 -12.11
CA ARG A 697 11.38 8.69 -11.32
C ARG A 697 11.80 9.25 -9.98
N GLU A 698 12.56 8.50 -9.20
CA GLU A 698 13.03 8.93 -7.88
C GLU A 698 13.89 10.19 -7.97
N LEU A 699 14.72 10.31 -9.01
CA LEU A 699 15.52 11.51 -9.24
C LEU A 699 14.64 12.71 -9.60
N PHE A 700 13.60 12.51 -10.42
CA PHE A 700 12.65 13.57 -10.77
C PHE A 700 11.87 14.04 -9.54
N THR A 701 11.24 13.12 -8.79
CA THR A 701 10.49 13.44 -7.57
C THR A 701 11.36 14.22 -6.60
N ARG A 702 12.58 13.72 -6.33
CA ARG A 702 13.51 14.41 -5.43
C ARG A 702 13.94 15.78 -5.94
N ALA A 703 14.09 15.96 -7.26
CA ALA A 703 14.40 17.26 -7.84
C ALA A 703 13.23 18.26 -7.68
N VAL A 704 11.98 17.79 -7.80
CA VAL A 704 10.78 18.59 -7.50
C VAL A 704 10.74 18.97 -6.02
N ASP A 705 10.84 17.99 -5.12
CA ASP A 705 10.75 18.19 -3.66
C ASP A 705 11.83 19.13 -3.12
N LYS A 706 13.03 19.10 -3.72
CA LYS A 706 14.15 20.00 -3.35
C LYS A 706 14.09 21.36 -4.06
N GLY A 707 13.05 21.65 -4.82
CA GLY A 707 12.88 22.93 -5.52
C GLY A 707 13.85 23.14 -6.69
N HIS A 708 14.50 22.08 -7.19
CA HIS A 708 15.40 22.15 -8.35
C HIS A 708 14.63 22.20 -9.68
N ARG A 709 13.74 23.18 -9.84
CA ARG A 709 12.73 23.25 -10.92
C ARG A 709 13.32 23.11 -12.33
N LYS A 710 14.44 23.78 -12.63
CA LYS A 710 15.12 23.69 -13.94
C LYS A 710 15.63 22.27 -14.24
N LEU A 711 16.18 21.59 -13.23
CA LEU A 711 16.65 20.20 -13.38
C LEU A 711 15.48 19.26 -13.56
N ALA A 712 14.46 19.39 -12.71
CA ALA A 712 13.24 18.59 -12.78
C ALA A 712 12.56 18.76 -14.15
N LYS A 713 12.47 19.99 -14.68
CA LYS A 713 11.92 20.25 -16.01
C LYS A 713 12.66 19.51 -17.13
N ARG A 714 13.99 19.66 -17.19
CA ARG A 714 14.84 19.01 -18.20
C ARG A 714 14.81 17.48 -18.09
N LEU A 715 14.83 16.96 -16.87
CA LEU A 715 14.74 15.53 -16.62
C LEU A 715 13.36 15.00 -17.02
N GLY A 716 12.30 15.74 -16.70
CA GLY A 716 10.94 15.38 -17.05
C GLY A 716 10.72 15.33 -18.56
N GLU A 717 11.18 16.34 -19.29
CA GLU A 717 11.19 16.34 -20.76
C GLU A 717 11.98 15.14 -21.33
N TYR A 718 13.15 14.83 -20.76
CA TYR A 718 13.98 13.70 -21.18
C TYR A 718 13.29 12.34 -20.98
N ILE A 719 12.61 12.16 -19.84
CA ILE A 719 11.88 10.93 -19.50
C ILE A 719 10.67 10.82 -20.41
N LEU A 720 9.80 11.85 -20.47
CA LEU A 720 8.56 11.84 -21.24
C LEU A 720 8.75 11.65 -22.75
N ALA A 721 9.91 12.03 -23.28
CA ALA A 721 10.26 11.79 -24.68
C ALA A 721 10.55 10.31 -24.99
N ARG A 722 10.77 9.46 -23.98
CA ARG A 722 11.15 8.04 -24.12
C ARG A 722 10.14 7.09 -23.51
N ASP A 723 9.58 7.48 -22.38
CA ASP A 723 8.62 6.70 -21.61
C ASP A 723 7.55 7.67 -21.09
N ASP A 724 6.28 7.33 -21.33
CA ASP A 724 5.16 8.18 -20.96
C ASP A 724 4.86 8.08 -19.46
N ASN A 725 5.76 8.64 -18.64
CA ASN A 725 5.71 8.57 -17.19
C ASN A 725 4.77 9.65 -16.60
N ARG A 726 3.58 9.24 -16.11
CA ARG A 726 2.58 10.18 -15.59
C ARG A 726 3.05 10.94 -14.35
N LYS A 727 3.73 10.32 -13.38
CA LYS A 727 4.21 11.04 -12.18
C LYS A 727 5.13 12.18 -12.57
N VAL A 728 6.00 11.92 -13.54
CA VAL A 728 6.82 12.96 -14.17
C VAL A 728 5.93 14.01 -14.86
N ARG A 729 4.95 13.61 -15.68
CA ARG A 729 4.01 14.53 -16.35
C ARG A 729 3.23 15.43 -15.38
N GLN A 730 2.76 14.88 -14.26
CA GLN A 730 2.05 15.62 -13.21
C GLN A 730 2.98 16.57 -12.48
N GLY A 731 4.16 16.12 -12.06
CA GLY A 731 5.16 17.01 -11.47
C GLY A 731 5.54 18.14 -12.42
N MET A 732 5.60 17.88 -13.73
CA MET A 732 5.85 18.90 -14.75
C MET A 732 4.75 19.96 -14.84
N LYS A 733 3.49 19.67 -14.49
CA LYS A 733 2.41 20.68 -14.46
C LYS A 733 2.62 21.72 -13.35
N GLY A 734 3.28 21.33 -12.26
CA GLY A 734 3.55 22.19 -11.11
C GLY A 734 4.91 22.90 -11.15
N LEU A 735 5.72 22.67 -12.19
CA LEU A 735 7.09 23.23 -12.35
C LEU A 735 7.11 24.49 -13.19
#